data_AF-A0A8J3FMN0-F1
#
_entry.id   AF-A0A8J3FMN0-F1
#
_cell.length_a   1.000
_cell.length_b   1.000
_cell.length_c   1.000
_cell.angle_alpha   90.00
_cell.angle_beta   90.00
_cell.angle_gamma   90.00
#
_symmetry.space_group_name_H-M   'P 1'
#
loop_
_entity.id
_entity.type
_entity.pdbx_description
1 polymer ?
#
loop_
_entity_poly.entity_id
_entity_poly.type
_entity_poly.pdbx_seq_one_letter_code
_entity_poly.pdbx_strand_id
1 'polypeptide(L)'
;MHLASRPIRRSLPAVVLAAVVIAYVAVAQLSAHAADTLLSQGKPATASSQEGEAWAPSFAVDGDAGTRWSSQFSDPQWIRVDLGATATLTQVVLQWESAAGKSFQIQTSPDGNTWTNVYTTTNGTGGTQTLNVSGSGRYVRMYGTARTTGYGYSLWEFKVYGSTGGGGPTDPPTTPPTTPPTTVPGDFSTVWTDDFNGSANTSPSGANWLLRTGTQYPGGAEHWGTGEVETASNSTANVSLDGNGKLNIKAIRDGNGNWTSGRIETQRSDFEAKPGEQLKFTAVLKQPDVADASGYWPGFRATGAAYRGNFNNWPGVGETDIMTDVNGRSQLSQTLHCGTAPDGPCGEYNGRASGFASCTGCQTGYHEYTQVIDRTKTDEEIRFYLDGRQTWMVRESQVGVTAWNAAVHHGFFLRFDLAVGGSLPNAIAGFTTPTADTTSGGVLSIDSVSVARATGSTPSAMTDPAVPSGPSVVKVTGSQGNWQLQVNNQPWQIKGLTYGPPAQAADGYMRDLKNMGVNTIRTWGVDDTNTPILLNTAARQGIKVIVGEWLNQGADYVNDTAYMNSVKTTVVNQVNALKNNPGVLMWDVGNEVILTMQDHGLSASEVEARRVGYAKFVNQLAQAIHAADPNHPVTSTDAYTGAWPYYKQYAPDLDLLAVNSYGAIGNVYNDWVSGGYTKPYVVTEAGPAGEWEVPDDVNGVPTEPTDLQKRAGYTNSWNAINAHPKVALGATEFHYGLENDFGGVWLNTFTGGWRRLGYGALKQAYTGTPLDNSAPEIRAMTVSNQTAVPAGGTYTISTDTSDPNGDLIRYNLMYSDKYISGGTGLTNVVFTDNGNGSFTVRAPEKLGVWKVYVYAFDGHGNVGIEQKSIKVVPPTVPGTNLARGKTVTASSYQPTGSNGPQLPAYAVDGDYGTRWASEWVDTAWLRVDLGSVQSFNHVQLAWENAYANGYSVQVSNDGSNWSTIYSTSSGNGGFDDLNVSGTGRYVRVNGTSRATTYGYSLWEFGVYRQ
;
A
#
# COMPACT_ATOMS: atom_id res chain seq x y z
N MET A 1 40.10 6.14 24.00
CA MET A 1 41.43 6.56 24.48
C MET A 1 41.99 7.58 23.48
N HIS A 2 42.15 8.85 23.89
CA HIS A 2 42.71 9.94 23.08
C HIS A 2 44.23 9.79 22.92
N LEU A 3 44.79 10.23 21.78
CA LEU A 3 46.09 10.92 21.75
C LEU A 3 46.28 11.68 20.43
N ALA A 4 46.58 12.97 20.58
CA ALA A 4 47.02 13.90 19.55
C ALA A 4 48.45 14.33 19.88
N SER A 5 49.30 14.54 18.87
CA SER A 5 50.41 15.52 18.92
C SER A 5 51.18 15.67 17.60
N ARG A 6 51.12 16.88 17.04
CA ARG A 6 51.98 17.54 16.02
C ARG A 6 53.30 18.09 16.69
N PRO A 7 54.12 18.98 16.09
CA PRO A 7 54.82 19.09 14.78
C PRO A 7 56.31 19.58 14.93
N ILE A 8 57.03 19.92 13.83
CA ILE A 8 58.05 21.01 13.62
C ILE A 8 58.57 20.87 12.16
N ARG A 9 58.41 21.79 11.17
CA ARG A 9 58.90 23.18 10.90
C ARG A 9 60.38 23.33 10.51
N ARG A 10 60.62 23.80 9.27
CA ARG A 10 61.61 24.82 8.77
C ARG A 10 61.67 24.72 7.22
N SER A 11 61.74 25.75 6.37
CA SER A 11 61.57 27.20 6.43
C SER A 11 61.72 27.75 4.99
N LEU A 12 60.83 28.69 4.63
CA LEU A 12 60.78 29.63 3.49
C LEU A 12 62.08 30.48 3.28
N PRO A 13 62.31 31.29 2.20
CA PRO A 13 61.39 32.38 1.74
C PRO A 13 61.41 32.81 0.24
N ALA A 14 60.26 33.22 -0.32
CA ALA A 14 59.78 34.60 -0.63
C ALA A 14 60.01 35.00 -2.11
N VAL A 15 59.12 35.70 -2.82
CA VAL A 15 58.59 37.08 -2.65
C VAL A 15 57.41 37.22 -3.68
N VAL A 16 56.13 37.43 -3.28
CA VAL A 16 55.35 38.73 -3.17
C VAL A 16 54.80 39.21 -4.54
N LEU A 17 53.58 39.72 -4.77
CA LEU A 17 52.34 40.10 -4.04
C LEU A 17 51.27 40.22 -5.18
N ALA A 18 49.96 40.03 -5.01
CA ALA A 18 49.05 40.87 -4.24
C ALA A 18 47.68 40.20 -4.06
N ALA A 19 47.09 40.43 -2.89
CA ALA A 19 45.79 39.96 -2.44
C ALA A 19 44.89 41.16 -2.11
N VAL A 20 43.58 41.09 -2.35
CA VAL A 20 42.52 41.68 -1.51
C VAL A 20 41.20 40.89 -1.72
N VAL A 21 40.77 40.22 -0.65
CA VAL A 21 39.38 39.92 -0.21
C VAL A 21 38.43 39.18 -1.17
N ILE A 22 38.20 37.89 -0.91
CA ILE A 22 36.88 37.25 -1.13
C ILE A 22 36.53 36.40 0.10
N ALA A 23 35.60 36.90 0.89
CA ALA A 23 34.75 36.11 1.77
C ALA A 23 33.46 35.79 0.99
N TYR A 24 32.89 34.60 1.20
CA TYR A 24 31.63 34.09 0.63
C TYR A 24 31.54 34.02 -0.90
N VAL A 25 31.70 32.83 -1.49
CA VAL A 25 30.72 32.19 -2.41
C VAL A 25 31.03 30.68 -2.42
N ALA A 26 30.13 29.86 -1.88
CA ALA A 26 30.03 28.47 -2.28
C ALA A 26 29.50 28.47 -3.73
N VAL A 27 30.41 28.31 -4.69
CA VAL A 27 30.04 28.17 -6.09
C VAL A 27 29.46 26.76 -6.22
N ALA A 28 28.13 26.68 -6.24
CA ALA A 28 27.45 25.55 -6.86
C ALA A 28 28.08 25.37 -8.25
N GLN A 29 28.63 24.19 -8.53
CA GLN A 29 28.88 23.79 -9.90
C GLN A 29 27.50 23.73 -10.57
N LEU A 30 27.11 24.83 -11.21
CA LEU A 30 26.08 24.81 -12.23
C LEU A 30 26.61 23.90 -13.32
N SER A 31 26.01 22.72 -13.46
CA SER A 31 26.08 21.96 -14.70
C SER A 31 25.80 22.93 -15.84
N ALA A 32 26.74 23.06 -16.77
CA ALA A 32 26.52 23.84 -17.99
C ALA A 32 25.33 23.22 -18.72
N HIS A 33 24.16 23.85 -18.61
CA HIS A 33 22.99 23.50 -19.39
C HIS A 33 23.34 23.80 -20.85
N ALA A 34 23.22 22.81 -21.74
CA ALA A 34 23.21 23.08 -23.17
C ALA A 34 22.13 24.13 -23.46
N ALA A 35 22.43 25.11 -24.33
CA ALA A 35 21.47 26.15 -24.69
C ALA A 35 20.17 25.50 -25.21
N ASP A 36 19.02 25.99 -24.74
CA ASP A 36 17.73 25.45 -25.13
C ASP A 36 17.56 25.49 -26.66
N THR A 37 17.14 24.38 -27.26
CA THR A 37 17.00 24.28 -28.73
C THR A 37 15.68 24.90 -29.16
N LEU A 38 15.68 25.78 -30.17
CA LEU A 38 14.44 26.32 -30.77
C LEU A 38 13.75 25.22 -31.59
N LEU A 39 12.58 24.77 -31.13
CA LEU A 39 11.84 23.64 -31.67
C LEU A 39 10.76 24.04 -32.68
N SER A 40 10.20 25.26 -32.58
CA SER A 40 9.04 25.68 -33.38
C SER A 40 9.39 26.25 -34.76
N GLN A 41 10.63 26.66 -35.01
CA GLN A 41 10.98 27.34 -36.26
C GLN A 41 10.82 26.42 -37.49
N GLY A 42 10.13 26.93 -38.52
CA GLY A 42 9.79 26.23 -39.75
C GLY A 42 8.78 25.09 -39.58
N LYS A 43 8.17 24.94 -38.40
CA LYS A 43 7.21 23.87 -38.13
C LYS A 43 5.80 24.20 -38.64
N PRO A 44 4.96 23.20 -38.95
CA PRO A 44 3.57 23.44 -39.32
C PRO A 44 2.82 24.18 -38.21
N ALA A 45 2.16 25.29 -38.57
CA ALA A 45 1.33 26.07 -37.67
C ALA A 45 -0.11 26.18 -38.21
N THR A 46 -1.07 26.13 -37.29
CA THR A 46 -2.52 26.28 -37.55
C THR A 46 -3.12 27.22 -36.52
N ALA A 47 -4.20 27.92 -36.85
CA ALA A 47 -4.88 28.82 -35.92
C ALA A 47 -6.40 28.69 -36.00
N SER A 48 -7.10 29.23 -35.01
CA SER A 48 -8.57 29.33 -35.02
C SER A 48 -9.10 30.21 -36.15
N SER A 49 -8.33 31.23 -36.56
CA SER A 49 -8.66 32.10 -37.68
C SER A 49 -7.42 32.86 -38.18
N GLN A 50 -7.56 33.52 -39.33
CA GLN A 50 -6.61 34.50 -39.85
C GLN A 50 -7.35 35.67 -40.50
N GLU A 51 -6.78 36.88 -40.49
CA GLU A 51 -7.37 38.08 -41.13
C GLU A 51 -7.36 38.02 -42.66
N GLY A 52 -6.37 37.34 -43.24
CA GLY A 52 -6.20 37.18 -44.68
C GLY A 52 -4.96 36.32 -44.98
N GLU A 53 -4.70 36.05 -46.26
CA GLU A 53 -3.60 35.16 -46.68
C GLU A 53 -2.20 35.68 -46.28
N ALA A 54 -1.95 36.98 -46.27
CA ALA A 54 -0.66 37.55 -45.86
C ALA A 54 -0.44 37.57 -44.33
N TRP A 55 -1.35 36.98 -43.53
CA TRP A 55 -1.32 36.93 -42.07
C TRP A 55 -1.53 35.49 -41.55
N ALA A 56 -1.13 34.52 -42.36
CA ALA A 56 -1.26 33.10 -42.07
C ALA A 56 -0.45 32.66 -40.82
N PRO A 57 -0.87 31.59 -40.11
CA PRO A 57 -0.19 31.08 -38.92
C PRO A 57 1.28 30.72 -39.11
N SER A 58 1.68 30.32 -40.33
CA SER A 58 3.06 29.98 -40.68
C SER A 58 4.02 31.14 -40.50
N PHE A 59 3.54 32.39 -40.61
CA PHE A 59 4.36 33.59 -40.43
C PHE A 59 4.71 33.88 -38.98
N ALA A 60 4.14 33.17 -38.00
CA ALA A 60 4.57 33.30 -36.61
C ALA A 60 5.66 32.27 -36.24
N VAL A 61 6.14 31.47 -37.18
CA VAL A 61 7.15 30.43 -36.92
C VAL A 61 8.20 30.36 -38.03
N ASP A 62 8.27 31.33 -38.92
CA ASP A 62 9.19 31.32 -40.06
C ASP A 62 10.59 31.88 -39.70
N GLY A 63 10.69 32.59 -38.56
CA GLY A 63 11.92 33.22 -38.10
C GLY A 63 12.15 34.61 -38.68
N ASP A 64 11.18 35.19 -39.39
CA ASP A 64 11.25 36.54 -39.96
C ASP A 64 10.40 37.52 -39.14
N ALA A 65 11.06 38.44 -38.43
CA ALA A 65 10.36 39.45 -37.62
C ALA A 65 9.61 40.52 -38.45
N GLY A 66 9.62 40.44 -39.78
CA GLY A 66 8.85 41.28 -40.69
C GLY A 66 7.51 40.69 -41.15
N THR A 67 7.23 39.41 -40.85
CA THR A 67 5.99 38.69 -41.17
C THR A 67 5.26 38.30 -39.87
N ARG A 68 3.93 38.18 -39.89
CA ARG A 68 3.15 37.88 -38.67
C ARG A 68 1.91 37.05 -38.95
N TRP A 69 1.51 36.26 -37.95
CA TRP A 69 0.13 35.77 -37.86
C TRP A 69 -0.77 36.86 -37.27
N SER A 70 -2.02 36.94 -37.75
CA SER A 70 -3.04 37.79 -37.15
C SER A 70 -4.42 37.14 -37.19
N SER A 71 -5.11 37.09 -36.05
CA SER A 71 -6.45 36.49 -35.91
C SER A 71 -7.58 37.45 -36.31
N GLN A 72 -8.77 36.91 -36.55
CA GLN A 72 -10.01 37.71 -36.55
C GLN A 72 -10.24 38.41 -35.19
N PHE A 73 -11.07 39.45 -35.19
CA PHE A 73 -11.24 40.39 -34.06
C PHE A 73 -12.23 39.90 -33.00
N SER A 74 -12.05 38.66 -32.53
CA SER A 74 -12.89 38.04 -31.50
C SER A 74 -12.06 37.33 -30.44
N ASP A 75 -12.71 37.01 -29.31
CA ASP A 75 -12.16 36.20 -28.24
C ASP A 75 -13.07 34.98 -28.02
N PRO A 76 -12.53 33.77 -27.80
CA PRO A 76 -11.12 33.41 -27.77
C PRO A 76 -10.52 33.15 -29.18
N GLN A 77 -9.19 33.23 -29.30
CA GLN A 77 -8.44 32.84 -30.50
C GLN A 77 -7.18 32.07 -30.11
N TRP A 78 -6.67 31.21 -30.98
CA TRP A 78 -5.46 30.43 -30.74
C TRP A 78 -4.60 30.25 -31.98
N ILE A 79 -3.29 30.09 -31.76
CA ILE A 79 -2.32 29.59 -32.75
C ILE A 79 -1.56 28.42 -32.14
N ARG A 80 -1.40 27.35 -32.92
CA ARG A 80 -0.78 26.08 -32.54
C ARG A 80 0.36 25.74 -33.50
N VAL A 81 1.46 25.22 -32.96
CA VAL A 81 2.59 24.67 -33.69
C VAL A 81 2.68 23.15 -33.45
N ASP A 82 2.92 22.35 -34.50
CA ASP A 82 3.27 20.93 -34.41
C ASP A 82 4.80 20.77 -34.43
N LEU A 83 5.41 20.40 -33.29
CA LEU A 83 6.87 20.22 -33.19
C LEU A 83 7.38 19.00 -33.98
N GLY A 84 6.47 18.12 -34.43
CA GLY A 84 6.75 16.91 -35.20
C GLY A 84 6.98 15.66 -34.34
N ALA A 85 7.36 15.83 -33.07
CA ALA A 85 7.48 14.78 -32.06
C ALA A 85 7.24 15.39 -30.67
N THR A 86 6.95 14.55 -29.66
CA THR A 86 6.87 15.02 -28.27
C THR A 86 8.23 15.57 -27.84
N ALA A 87 8.22 16.82 -27.38
CA ALA A 87 9.39 17.48 -26.81
C ALA A 87 9.11 17.93 -25.38
N THR A 88 10.14 17.95 -24.55
CA THR A 88 10.09 18.62 -23.24
C THR A 88 10.40 20.09 -23.44
N LEU A 89 9.50 20.97 -23.02
CA LEU A 89 9.64 22.42 -23.15
C LEU A 89 10.32 23.00 -21.92
N THR A 90 11.15 24.01 -22.15
CA THR A 90 11.79 24.82 -21.10
C THR A 90 11.37 26.28 -21.17
N GLN A 91 11.05 26.78 -22.37
CA GLN A 91 10.72 28.19 -22.58
C GLN A 91 9.81 28.40 -23.80
N VAL A 92 8.95 29.41 -23.72
CA VAL A 92 8.19 29.97 -24.84
C VAL A 92 8.46 31.47 -24.94
N VAL A 93 8.77 31.97 -26.13
CA VAL A 93 8.90 33.40 -26.41
C VAL A 93 7.81 33.82 -27.40
N LEU A 94 6.96 34.75 -26.98
CA LEU A 94 5.94 35.39 -27.81
C LEU A 94 6.40 36.78 -28.21
N GLN A 95 6.54 37.05 -29.50
CA GLN A 95 6.83 38.39 -30.03
C GLN A 95 5.56 38.97 -30.61
N TRP A 96 4.84 39.77 -29.82
CA TRP A 96 3.58 40.37 -30.22
C TRP A 96 3.78 41.59 -31.14
N GLU A 97 2.80 41.83 -32.00
CA GLU A 97 2.57 43.15 -32.60
C GLU A 97 1.97 44.12 -31.55
N SER A 98 1.67 45.37 -31.90
CA SER A 98 0.84 46.28 -31.10
C SER A 98 -0.47 45.62 -30.63
N ALA A 99 -1.05 44.75 -31.45
CA ALA A 99 -2.21 43.93 -31.10
C ALA A 99 -1.80 42.60 -30.42
N ALA A 100 -2.05 42.48 -29.10
CA ALA A 100 -1.54 41.40 -28.26
C ALA A 100 -2.61 40.78 -27.34
N GLY A 101 -2.25 39.68 -26.67
CA GLY A 101 -3.07 39.08 -25.61
C GLY A 101 -2.87 39.74 -24.25
N LYS A 102 -3.95 40.25 -23.64
CA LYS A 102 -4.01 40.66 -22.23
C LYS A 102 -4.21 39.44 -21.32
N SER A 103 -5.10 38.53 -21.70
CA SER A 103 -5.28 37.24 -21.03
C SER A 103 -5.02 36.11 -22.01
N PHE A 104 -4.11 35.21 -21.68
CA PHE A 104 -3.81 34.05 -22.53
C PHE A 104 -3.16 32.91 -21.72
N GLN A 105 -3.17 31.73 -22.34
CA GLN A 105 -2.53 30.51 -21.85
C GLN A 105 -1.50 30.00 -22.88
N ILE A 106 -0.44 29.37 -22.39
CA ILE A 106 0.36 28.45 -23.22
C ILE A 106 -0.05 27.05 -22.82
N GLN A 107 -0.35 26.23 -23.81
CA GLN A 107 -0.79 24.86 -23.61
C GLN A 107 0.05 23.89 -24.43
N THR A 108 0.34 22.72 -23.86
CA THR A 108 0.93 21.59 -24.58
C THR A 108 -0.13 20.50 -24.81
N SER A 109 0.09 19.70 -25.84
CA SER A 109 -0.78 18.58 -26.18
C SER A 109 0.00 17.47 -26.88
N PRO A 110 -0.23 16.19 -26.55
CA PRO A 110 0.36 15.08 -27.29
C PRO A 110 -0.33 14.84 -28.64
N ASP A 111 -1.61 15.17 -28.77
CA ASP A 111 -2.49 14.77 -29.89
C ASP A 111 -3.07 15.94 -30.70
N GLY A 112 -2.95 17.17 -30.20
CA GLY A 112 -3.50 18.38 -30.80
C GLY A 112 -4.97 18.65 -30.45
N ASN A 113 -5.59 17.79 -29.63
CA ASN A 113 -7.00 17.84 -29.22
C ASN A 113 -7.16 18.08 -27.72
N THR A 114 -6.37 17.39 -26.89
CA THR A 114 -6.40 17.50 -25.43
C THR A 114 -5.27 18.40 -24.97
N TRP A 115 -5.58 19.46 -24.23
CA TRP A 115 -4.64 20.54 -23.93
C TRP A 115 -4.41 20.71 -22.44
N THR A 116 -3.14 20.76 -22.05
CA THR A 116 -2.71 21.03 -20.66
C THR A 116 -2.09 22.42 -20.59
N ASN A 117 -2.52 23.24 -19.63
CA ASN A 117 -1.92 24.56 -19.38
C ASN A 117 -0.52 24.40 -18.80
N VAL A 118 0.48 24.99 -19.47
CA VAL A 118 1.86 25.12 -18.95
C VAL A 118 2.20 26.56 -18.57
N TYR A 119 1.35 27.52 -18.94
CA TYR A 119 1.40 28.92 -18.51
C TYR A 119 0.01 29.56 -18.57
N THR A 120 -0.33 30.46 -17.67
CA THR A 120 -1.56 31.26 -17.69
C THR A 120 -1.27 32.68 -17.20
N THR A 121 -1.81 33.69 -17.87
CA THR A 121 -1.77 35.09 -17.41
C THR A 121 -3.06 35.83 -17.75
N THR A 122 -3.40 36.82 -16.93
CA THR A 122 -4.48 37.80 -17.17
C THR A 122 -3.97 39.24 -17.30
N ASN A 123 -2.64 39.42 -17.22
CA ASN A 123 -1.95 40.72 -17.23
C ASN A 123 -0.83 40.76 -18.27
N GLY A 124 -1.07 40.18 -19.45
CA GLY A 124 -0.16 40.20 -20.59
C GLY A 124 0.14 41.64 -21.04
N THR A 125 1.43 41.93 -21.21
CA THR A 125 1.93 43.30 -21.48
C THR A 125 2.09 43.60 -22.97
N GLY A 126 1.92 42.61 -23.86
CA GLY A 126 2.35 42.70 -25.26
C GLY A 126 3.88 42.78 -25.40
N GLY A 127 4.37 43.22 -26.56
CA GLY A 127 5.81 43.25 -26.86
C GLY A 127 6.44 41.86 -26.96
N THR A 128 7.73 41.72 -26.63
CA THR A 128 8.36 40.39 -26.51
C THR A 128 8.21 39.87 -25.08
N GLN A 129 7.56 38.72 -24.92
CA GLN A 129 7.38 38.04 -23.65
C GLN A 129 8.12 36.70 -23.65
N THR A 130 9.08 36.53 -22.75
CA THR A 130 9.77 35.26 -22.49
C THR A 130 9.15 34.59 -21.28
N LEU A 131 8.64 33.38 -21.48
CA LEU A 131 7.86 32.62 -20.51
C LEU A 131 8.61 31.33 -20.20
N ASN A 132 9.02 31.15 -18.95
CA ASN A 132 9.52 29.84 -18.51
C ASN A 132 8.33 28.90 -18.37
N VAL A 133 8.40 27.75 -19.02
CA VAL A 133 7.34 26.75 -19.02
C VAL A 133 7.95 25.39 -18.73
N SER A 134 7.21 24.54 -18.04
CA SER A 134 7.58 23.16 -17.79
C SER A 134 6.43 22.26 -18.25
N GLY A 135 6.71 21.35 -19.16
CA GLY A 135 5.75 20.39 -19.67
C GLY A 135 6.22 19.76 -20.97
N SER A 136 5.59 18.67 -21.36
CA SER A 136 5.91 17.97 -22.60
C SER A 136 4.70 17.91 -23.53
N GLY A 137 4.95 17.92 -24.83
CA GLY A 137 3.91 17.79 -25.84
C GLY A 137 4.48 17.82 -27.24
N ARG A 138 3.73 17.26 -28.20
CA ARG A 138 4.04 17.38 -29.62
C ARG A 138 3.51 18.70 -30.17
N TYR A 139 2.34 19.13 -29.71
CA TYR A 139 1.73 20.39 -30.10
C TYR A 139 1.82 21.39 -28.97
N VAL A 140 2.04 22.65 -29.33
CA VAL A 140 2.09 23.78 -28.39
C VAL A 140 1.22 24.89 -28.95
N ARG A 141 0.33 25.46 -28.13
CA ARG A 141 -0.52 26.57 -28.59
C ARG A 141 -0.54 27.73 -27.60
N MET A 142 -0.67 28.93 -28.15
CA MET A 142 -1.12 30.11 -27.44
C MET A 142 -2.64 30.17 -27.55
N TYR A 143 -3.34 30.21 -26.42
CA TYR A 143 -4.81 30.32 -26.33
C TYR A 143 -5.19 31.64 -25.66
N GLY A 144 -5.58 32.63 -26.47
CA GLY A 144 -5.93 33.98 -26.03
C GLY A 144 -7.40 34.11 -25.67
N THR A 145 -7.69 34.70 -24.51
CA THR A 145 -9.04 34.89 -23.96
C THR A 145 -9.43 36.34 -23.73
N ALA A 146 -8.50 37.29 -23.75
CA ALA A 146 -8.78 38.71 -23.84
C ALA A 146 -7.66 39.49 -24.56
N ARG A 147 -8.02 40.38 -25.50
CA ARG A 147 -7.08 41.22 -26.29
C ARG A 147 -6.70 42.52 -25.57
N THR A 148 -5.53 43.07 -25.87
CA THR A 148 -5.07 44.37 -25.36
C THR A 148 -5.68 45.57 -26.11
N THR A 149 -6.16 45.36 -27.34
CA THR A 149 -6.76 46.39 -28.21
C THR A 149 -8.06 45.88 -28.85
N GLY A 150 -8.71 46.70 -29.70
CA GLY A 150 -9.87 46.28 -30.49
C GLY A 150 -9.54 45.35 -31.67
N TYR A 151 -8.27 45.21 -32.04
CA TYR A 151 -7.79 44.35 -33.13
C TYR A 151 -7.61 42.90 -32.66
N GLY A 152 -7.31 41.96 -33.56
CA GLY A 152 -7.08 40.54 -33.25
C GLY A 152 -5.77 40.27 -32.49
N TYR A 153 -5.51 39.00 -32.15
CA TYR A 153 -4.20 38.60 -31.63
C TYR A 153 -3.20 38.55 -32.76
N SER A 154 -2.01 39.14 -32.59
CA SER A 154 -0.98 39.08 -33.60
C SER A 154 0.43 38.83 -33.07
N LEU A 155 1.09 37.84 -33.64
CA LEU A 155 2.44 37.42 -33.29
C LEU A 155 3.34 37.54 -34.51
N TRP A 156 4.40 38.35 -34.39
CA TRP A 156 5.57 38.28 -35.28
C TRP A 156 6.22 36.91 -35.17
N GLU A 157 6.42 36.39 -33.95
CA GLU A 157 7.04 35.08 -33.72
C GLU A 157 6.49 34.36 -32.48
N PHE A 158 6.34 33.04 -32.58
CA PHE A 158 5.95 32.08 -31.54
C PHE A 158 7.05 31.01 -31.41
N LYS A 159 8.02 31.30 -30.55
CA LYS A 159 9.23 30.49 -30.36
C LYS A 159 9.06 29.54 -29.19
N VAL A 160 9.21 28.25 -29.43
CA VAL A 160 9.13 27.19 -28.41
C VAL A 160 10.49 26.54 -28.28
N TYR A 161 11.05 26.52 -27.08
CA TYR A 161 12.37 25.98 -26.78
C TYR A 161 12.29 24.74 -25.89
N GLY A 162 13.19 23.78 -26.11
CA GLY A 162 13.22 22.53 -25.37
C GLY A 162 14.19 21.49 -25.93
N SER A 163 13.95 20.20 -25.64
CA SER A 163 14.78 19.08 -26.10
C SER A 163 13.95 17.93 -26.68
N THR A 164 14.40 17.38 -27.82
CA THR A 164 13.86 16.16 -28.45
C THR A 164 14.87 15.01 -28.28
N GLY A 165 14.65 14.08 -27.35
CA GLY A 165 15.44 12.84 -27.27
C GLY A 165 15.77 12.36 -25.84
N GLY A 166 15.02 11.35 -25.38
CA GLY A 166 15.26 10.61 -24.14
C GLY A 166 14.62 9.22 -24.13
N GLY A 167 14.38 8.61 -25.30
CA GLY A 167 13.88 7.24 -25.45
C GLY A 167 14.20 6.72 -26.85
N GLY A 168 15.12 5.75 -26.93
CA GLY A 168 15.38 4.97 -28.16
C GLY A 168 14.22 4.01 -28.49
N PRO A 169 14.28 3.31 -29.63
CA PRO A 169 13.11 2.72 -30.28
C PRO A 169 12.64 1.48 -29.52
N THR A 170 11.60 1.63 -28.71
CA THR A 170 10.69 0.52 -28.41
C THR A 170 9.62 0.54 -29.48
N ASP A 171 9.33 -0.63 -30.04
CA ASP A 171 8.10 -0.86 -30.81
C ASP A 171 6.90 -0.19 -30.12
N PRO A 172 5.93 0.36 -30.88
CA PRO A 172 4.89 1.20 -30.32
C PRO A 172 4.11 0.41 -29.26
N PRO A 173 4.06 0.89 -27.99
CA PRO A 173 2.93 0.56 -27.15
C PRO A 173 1.73 1.10 -27.92
N THR A 174 0.80 0.22 -28.29
CA THR A 174 -0.53 0.61 -28.75
C THR A 174 -1.04 1.67 -27.78
N THR A 175 -1.16 2.92 -28.23
CA THR A 175 -1.73 4.01 -27.43
C THR A 175 -3.06 3.52 -26.86
N PRO A 176 -3.22 3.47 -25.52
CA PRO A 176 -4.51 3.21 -24.91
C PRO A 176 -5.51 4.24 -25.44
N PRO A 177 -6.76 3.85 -25.69
CA PRO A 177 -7.74 4.77 -26.24
C PRO A 177 -7.90 5.98 -25.30
N THR A 178 -7.87 7.18 -25.87
CA THR A 178 -8.07 8.47 -25.16
C THR A 178 -9.49 8.63 -24.61
N THR A 179 -10.34 7.62 -24.81
CA THR A 179 -11.60 7.41 -24.12
C THR A 179 -11.51 6.00 -23.52
N PRO A 180 -11.55 5.84 -22.18
CA PRO A 180 -11.66 4.50 -21.60
C PRO A 180 -12.84 3.76 -22.24
N PRO A 181 -12.73 2.44 -22.51
CA PRO A 181 -13.90 1.68 -22.93
C PRO A 181 -14.99 1.89 -21.89
N THR A 182 -16.14 2.42 -22.28
CA THR A 182 -17.34 2.43 -21.43
C THR A 182 -18.01 1.05 -21.41
N THR A 183 -17.35 0.04 -21.99
CA THR A 183 -17.88 -1.30 -22.18
C THR A 183 -16.77 -2.31 -21.97
N VAL A 184 -17.07 -3.33 -21.17
CA VAL A 184 -16.18 -4.48 -20.96
C VAL A 184 -15.91 -5.22 -22.29
N PRO A 185 -14.63 -5.52 -22.64
CA PRO A 185 -14.29 -6.19 -23.89
C PRO A 185 -14.95 -7.57 -24.06
N GLY A 186 -15.55 -7.83 -25.23
CA GLY A 186 -16.10 -9.13 -25.62
C GLY A 186 -17.47 -9.05 -26.32
N ASP A 187 -17.75 -10.03 -27.17
CA ASP A 187 -19.01 -10.12 -27.93
C ASP A 187 -20.10 -10.82 -27.11
N PHE A 188 -20.62 -10.12 -26.11
CA PHE A 188 -21.58 -10.68 -25.16
C PHE A 188 -23.03 -10.64 -25.67
N SER A 189 -23.74 -11.75 -25.47
CA SER A 189 -25.19 -11.90 -25.66
C SER A 189 -25.89 -12.07 -24.32
N THR A 190 -27.01 -11.38 -24.12
CA THR A 190 -27.75 -11.42 -22.84
C THR A 190 -28.43 -12.78 -22.64
N VAL A 191 -28.18 -13.39 -21.49
CA VAL A 191 -28.76 -14.66 -21.03
C VAL A 191 -29.95 -14.41 -20.09
N TRP A 192 -29.89 -13.36 -19.28
CA TRP A 192 -30.92 -12.97 -18.33
C TRP A 192 -30.73 -11.51 -17.92
N THR A 193 -31.84 -10.81 -17.63
CA THR A 193 -31.82 -9.44 -17.11
C THR A 193 -33.02 -9.21 -16.21
N ASP A 194 -32.89 -8.27 -15.28
CA ASP A 194 -34.00 -7.66 -14.54
C ASP A 194 -33.72 -6.15 -14.41
N ASP A 195 -34.67 -5.35 -14.92
CA ASP A 195 -34.61 -3.89 -14.92
C ASP A 195 -35.57 -3.31 -13.86
N PHE A 196 -36.05 -4.15 -12.92
CA PHE A 196 -36.82 -3.77 -11.74
C PHE A 196 -38.05 -2.88 -11.99
N ASN A 197 -38.67 -3.02 -13.17
CA ASN A 197 -39.88 -2.30 -13.53
C ASN A 197 -41.08 -2.76 -12.70
N GLY A 198 -41.82 -1.82 -12.12
CA GLY A 198 -43.05 -2.07 -11.38
C GLY A 198 -43.48 -0.85 -10.56
N SER A 199 -44.66 -0.93 -9.94
CA SER A 199 -45.20 0.16 -9.12
C SER A 199 -44.36 0.41 -7.86
N ALA A 200 -44.25 1.66 -7.45
CA ALA A 200 -43.55 2.04 -6.22
C ALA A 200 -44.09 1.31 -4.98
N ASN A 201 -43.20 0.99 -4.04
CA ASN A 201 -43.48 0.30 -2.78
C ASN A 201 -44.04 -1.13 -2.94
N THR A 202 -43.75 -1.81 -4.05
CA THR A 202 -44.08 -3.23 -4.25
C THR A 202 -42.82 -4.10 -4.18
N SER A 203 -42.97 -5.39 -3.90
CA SER A 203 -41.85 -6.34 -3.88
C SER A 203 -41.33 -6.63 -5.29
N PRO A 204 -40.03 -6.96 -5.47
CA PRO A 204 -39.51 -7.43 -6.74
C PRO A 204 -40.17 -8.75 -7.19
N SER A 205 -40.06 -9.07 -8.48
CA SER A 205 -40.70 -10.26 -9.06
C SER A 205 -40.23 -11.56 -8.37
N GLY A 206 -41.17 -12.28 -7.75
CA GLY A 206 -40.89 -13.59 -7.14
C GLY A 206 -40.53 -14.69 -8.15
N ALA A 207 -40.74 -14.46 -9.45
CA ALA A 207 -40.26 -15.33 -10.52
C ALA A 207 -38.74 -15.21 -10.73
N ASN A 208 -38.17 -14.05 -10.41
CA ASN A 208 -36.75 -13.76 -10.54
C ASN A 208 -36.02 -13.84 -9.20
N TRP A 209 -36.67 -13.50 -8.08
CA TRP A 209 -36.01 -13.24 -6.80
C TRP A 209 -36.58 -14.05 -5.64
N LEU A 210 -35.66 -14.54 -4.81
CA LEU A 210 -35.90 -15.07 -3.48
C LEU A 210 -35.57 -14.00 -2.45
N LEU A 211 -36.55 -13.62 -1.63
CA LEU A 211 -36.34 -12.75 -0.47
C LEU A 211 -35.91 -13.60 0.73
N ARG A 212 -34.71 -13.35 1.26
CA ARG A 212 -34.21 -13.98 2.47
C ARG A 212 -34.66 -13.17 3.69
N THR A 213 -34.92 -13.87 4.80
CA THR A 213 -35.44 -13.26 6.03
C THR A 213 -34.74 -13.85 7.25
N GLY A 214 -34.79 -13.13 8.37
CA GLY A 214 -34.15 -13.52 9.62
C GLY A 214 -32.68 -13.07 9.70
N THR A 215 -31.93 -13.71 10.58
CA THR A 215 -30.50 -13.43 10.83
C THR A 215 -29.58 -14.53 10.29
N GLN A 216 -30.13 -15.53 9.59
CA GLN A 216 -29.38 -16.66 9.02
C GLN A 216 -30.19 -17.39 7.96
N TYR A 217 -29.51 -18.20 7.13
CA TYR A 217 -30.18 -19.23 6.36
C TYR A 217 -30.77 -20.31 7.27
N PRO A 218 -31.89 -20.96 6.90
CA PRO A 218 -32.36 -22.15 7.61
C PRO A 218 -31.27 -23.24 7.65
N GLY A 219 -30.68 -23.47 8.82
CA GLY A 219 -29.57 -24.41 9.00
C GLY A 219 -28.18 -23.89 8.59
N GLY A 220 -28.07 -22.59 8.25
CA GLY A 220 -26.78 -21.92 8.04
C GLY A 220 -26.27 -21.20 9.29
N ALA A 221 -25.09 -20.61 9.18
CA ALA A 221 -24.44 -19.87 10.27
C ALA A 221 -25.28 -18.71 10.79
N GLU A 222 -25.30 -18.52 12.11
CA GLU A 222 -25.93 -17.38 12.78
C GLU A 222 -25.33 -16.05 12.32
N HIS A 223 -26.10 -14.97 12.38
CA HIS A 223 -25.69 -13.63 11.96
C HIS A 223 -25.05 -13.62 10.57
N TRP A 224 -25.68 -14.38 9.66
CA TRP A 224 -25.25 -14.61 8.28
C TRP A 224 -23.79 -15.05 8.10
N GLY A 225 -23.15 -15.54 9.17
CA GLY A 225 -21.73 -15.93 9.20
C GLY A 225 -20.74 -14.78 9.38
N THR A 226 -21.22 -13.54 9.51
CA THR A 226 -20.39 -12.33 9.52
C THR A 226 -20.48 -11.54 10.83
N GLY A 227 -21.45 -11.86 11.69
CA GLY A 227 -21.73 -11.08 12.90
C GLY A 227 -22.51 -9.80 12.63
N GLU A 228 -23.09 -9.65 11.44
CA GLU A 228 -24.00 -8.54 11.11
C GLU A 228 -25.26 -8.57 12.02
N VAL A 229 -25.80 -7.38 12.31
CA VAL A 229 -26.77 -7.19 13.41
C VAL A 229 -28.21 -7.01 12.93
N GLU A 230 -28.44 -6.83 11.64
CA GLU A 230 -29.78 -6.62 11.11
C GLU A 230 -30.58 -7.92 11.02
N THR A 231 -31.90 -7.79 11.15
CA THR A 231 -32.83 -8.83 10.72
C THR A 231 -33.23 -8.57 9.26
N ALA A 232 -32.83 -9.44 8.34
CA ALA A 232 -33.26 -9.37 6.95
C ALA A 232 -34.78 -9.58 6.88
N SER A 233 -35.44 -8.78 6.04
CA SER A 233 -36.90 -8.66 5.98
C SER A 233 -37.38 -8.67 4.53
N ASN A 234 -38.56 -9.25 4.31
CA ASN A 234 -39.27 -9.21 3.03
C ASN A 234 -40.31 -8.08 2.96
N SER A 235 -40.35 -7.21 3.98
CA SER A 235 -41.21 -6.03 3.99
C SER A 235 -40.80 -5.06 2.89
N THR A 236 -41.78 -4.41 2.24
CA THR A 236 -41.52 -3.35 1.26
C THR A 236 -40.89 -2.09 1.88
N ALA A 237 -40.87 -1.98 3.20
CA ALA A 237 -40.07 -0.98 3.90
C ALA A 237 -38.55 -1.20 3.69
N ASN A 238 -38.12 -2.46 3.56
CA ASN A 238 -36.71 -2.82 3.37
C ASN A 238 -36.38 -3.18 1.93
N VAL A 239 -37.28 -3.87 1.21
CA VAL A 239 -37.03 -4.30 -0.17
C VAL A 239 -38.22 -3.92 -1.06
N SER A 240 -38.06 -2.88 -1.87
CA SER A 240 -39.15 -2.40 -2.72
C SER A 240 -38.69 -1.80 -4.05
N LEU A 241 -39.59 -1.85 -5.02
CA LEU A 241 -39.46 -1.10 -6.26
C LEU A 241 -39.76 0.39 -6.02
N ASP A 242 -39.03 1.28 -6.68
CA ASP A 242 -39.17 2.73 -6.50
C ASP A 242 -40.25 3.36 -7.41
N GLY A 243 -40.76 2.61 -8.39
CA GLY A 243 -41.73 3.10 -9.39
C GLY A 243 -41.10 3.62 -10.68
N ASN A 244 -39.78 3.71 -10.77
CA ASN A 244 -39.01 4.26 -11.88
C ASN A 244 -37.95 3.29 -12.41
N GLY A 245 -38.20 1.98 -12.27
CA GLY A 245 -37.30 0.94 -12.76
C GLY A 245 -36.12 0.64 -11.85
N LYS A 246 -36.22 0.89 -10.54
CA LYS A 246 -35.18 0.50 -9.58
C LYS A 246 -35.70 -0.33 -8.44
N LEU A 247 -34.83 -1.19 -7.94
CA LEU A 247 -34.95 -1.85 -6.66
C LEU A 247 -34.20 -1.07 -5.58
N ASN A 248 -34.84 -0.87 -4.43
CA ASN A 248 -34.22 -0.30 -3.25
C ASN A 248 -34.13 -1.36 -2.14
N ILE A 249 -32.92 -1.56 -1.63
CA ILE A 249 -32.67 -2.26 -0.37
C ILE A 249 -32.32 -1.22 0.69
N LYS A 250 -33.19 -1.05 1.69
CA LYS A 250 -33.12 -0.01 2.71
C LYS A 250 -32.87 -0.58 4.11
N ALA A 251 -31.82 -0.09 4.76
CA ALA A 251 -31.54 -0.38 6.16
C ALA A 251 -32.32 0.58 7.07
N ILE A 252 -33.02 0.06 8.07
CA ILE A 252 -33.87 0.83 8.99
C ILE A 252 -33.53 0.46 10.43
N ARG A 253 -33.21 1.46 11.23
CA ARG A 253 -33.14 1.39 12.68
C ARG A 253 -34.45 1.86 13.31
N ASP A 254 -35.05 1.04 14.17
CA ASP A 254 -36.25 1.41 14.93
C ASP A 254 -35.91 2.25 16.20
N GLY A 255 -36.95 2.69 16.93
CA GLY A 255 -36.77 3.47 18.15
C GLY A 255 -36.15 2.71 19.33
N ASN A 256 -36.06 1.39 19.26
CA ASN A 256 -35.39 0.53 20.25
C ASN A 256 -33.94 0.22 19.85
N GLY A 257 -33.51 0.69 18.69
CA GLY A 257 -32.18 0.49 18.16
C GLY A 257 -31.98 -0.80 17.35
N ASN A 258 -33.05 -1.54 17.07
CA ASN A 258 -32.98 -2.76 16.24
C ASN A 258 -32.86 -2.38 14.76
N TRP A 259 -32.02 -3.10 14.02
CA TRP A 259 -31.83 -2.91 12.60
C TRP A 259 -32.61 -3.96 11.78
N THR A 260 -33.26 -3.51 10.70
CA THR A 260 -33.76 -4.36 9.62
C THR A 260 -33.18 -3.93 8.28
N SER A 261 -33.02 -4.87 7.36
CA SER A 261 -32.56 -4.59 6.00
C SER A 261 -33.09 -5.65 5.03
N GLY A 262 -32.54 -5.74 3.82
CA GLY A 262 -32.92 -6.72 2.82
C GLY A 262 -31.75 -7.53 2.26
N ARG A 263 -32.05 -8.77 1.91
CA ARG A 263 -31.16 -9.70 1.21
C ARG A 263 -31.96 -10.49 0.19
N ILE A 264 -31.56 -10.43 -1.08
CA ILE A 264 -32.24 -11.12 -2.17
C ILE A 264 -31.27 -11.95 -3.00
N GLU A 265 -31.77 -13.03 -3.58
CA GLU A 265 -31.02 -13.92 -4.47
C GLU A 265 -31.81 -14.22 -5.74
N THR A 266 -31.13 -14.45 -6.86
CA THR A 266 -31.80 -14.94 -8.06
C THR A 266 -32.39 -16.33 -7.82
N GLN A 267 -33.58 -16.58 -8.33
CA GLN A 267 -34.19 -17.92 -8.39
C GLN A 267 -33.27 -18.87 -9.17
N ARG A 268 -32.74 -18.40 -10.31
CA ARG A 268 -31.71 -19.11 -11.08
C ARG A 268 -30.41 -19.25 -10.30
N SER A 269 -29.79 -20.41 -10.45
CA SER A 269 -28.47 -20.75 -9.93
C SER A 269 -27.60 -21.45 -10.98
N ASP A 270 -28.01 -21.41 -12.24
CA ASP A 270 -27.42 -22.12 -13.37
C ASP A 270 -26.49 -21.24 -14.22
N PHE A 271 -26.12 -20.06 -13.70
CA PHE A 271 -25.21 -19.16 -14.39
C PHE A 271 -23.78 -19.72 -14.36
N GLU A 272 -23.40 -20.45 -15.40
CA GLU A 272 -22.10 -21.11 -15.52
C GLU A 272 -21.40 -20.71 -16.82
N ALA A 273 -20.08 -20.48 -16.76
CA ALA A 273 -19.22 -20.43 -17.93
C ALA A 273 -18.77 -21.85 -18.27
N LYS A 274 -19.05 -22.33 -19.49
CA LYS A 274 -18.50 -23.61 -19.98
C LYS A 274 -17.08 -23.41 -20.53
N PRO A 275 -16.28 -24.49 -20.69
CA PRO A 275 -14.97 -24.38 -21.34
C PRO A 275 -15.08 -23.74 -22.73
N GLY A 276 -14.30 -22.68 -22.98
CA GLY A 276 -14.39 -21.88 -24.20
C GLY A 276 -15.47 -20.79 -24.20
N GLU A 277 -16.12 -20.52 -23.06
CA GLU A 277 -17.07 -19.41 -22.91
C GLU A 277 -16.53 -18.34 -21.94
N GLN A 278 -17.05 -17.12 -22.09
CA GLN A 278 -16.99 -16.09 -21.07
C GLN A 278 -18.40 -15.85 -20.51
N LEU A 279 -18.51 -15.67 -19.20
CA LEU A 279 -19.76 -15.32 -18.52
C LEU A 279 -19.58 -13.99 -17.80
N LYS A 280 -20.47 -13.04 -18.09
CA LYS A 280 -20.45 -11.67 -17.56
C LYS A 280 -21.64 -11.44 -16.63
N PHE A 281 -21.38 -10.95 -15.42
CA PHE A 281 -22.36 -10.47 -14.46
C PHE A 281 -22.23 -8.95 -14.36
N THR A 282 -23.31 -8.21 -14.53
CA THR A 282 -23.29 -6.75 -14.49
C THR A 282 -24.44 -6.25 -13.62
N ALA A 283 -24.18 -5.26 -12.78
CA ALA A 283 -25.22 -4.50 -12.10
C ALA A 283 -24.91 -3.00 -12.17
N VAL A 284 -25.93 -2.20 -12.47
CA VAL A 284 -25.86 -0.74 -12.36
C VAL A 284 -26.53 -0.35 -11.05
N LEU A 285 -25.76 0.18 -10.10
CA LEU A 285 -26.25 0.47 -8.75
C LEU A 285 -25.59 1.71 -8.14
N LYS A 286 -26.25 2.26 -7.14
CA LYS A 286 -25.78 3.36 -6.29
C LYS A 286 -25.69 2.87 -4.84
N GLN A 287 -24.55 3.09 -4.20
CA GLN A 287 -24.30 2.71 -2.82
C GLN A 287 -25.08 3.61 -1.83
N PRO A 288 -25.27 3.20 -0.57
CA PRO A 288 -25.90 4.03 0.45
C PRO A 288 -25.15 5.34 0.70
N ASP A 289 -25.90 6.44 0.74
CA ASP A 289 -25.39 7.79 1.02
C ASP A 289 -26.14 8.35 2.23
N VAL A 290 -25.51 8.26 3.40
CA VAL A 290 -26.06 8.71 4.70
C VAL A 290 -25.00 9.45 5.49
N ALA A 291 -25.44 10.31 6.42
CA ALA A 291 -24.54 11.18 7.17
C ALA A 291 -23.49 10.43 8.01
N ASP A 292 -23.90 9.38 8.73
CA ASP A 292 -22.98 8.43 9.37
C ASP A 292 -23.31 7.01 8.87
N ALA A 293 -22.41 6.49 8.04
CA ALA A 293 -22.52 5.18 7.43
C ALA A 293 -21.78 4.07 8.21
N SER A 294 -21.30 4.33 9.43
CA SER A 294 -20.57 3.35 10.24
C SER A 294 -21.37 2.05 10.38
N GLY A 295 -20.84 0.94 9.85
CA GLY A 295 -21.49 -0.37 9.81
C GLY A 295 -22.25 -0.69 8.53
N TYR A 296 -22.55 0.25 7.64
CA TYR A 296 -23.19 -0.07 6.35
C TYR A 296 -22.26 -0.95 5.52
N TRP A 297 -22.79 -2.07 5.01
CA TRP A 297 -22.07 -3.02 4.18
C TRP A 297 -22.92 -3.45 2.97
N PRO A 298 -23.01 -2.61 1.92
CA PRO A 298 -23.66 -2.99 0.66
C PRO A 298 -22.87 -4.09 -0.07
N GLY A 299 -23.58 -4.98 -0.74
CA GLY A 299 -22.95 -6.03 -1.54
C GLY A 299 -23.71 -6.44 -2.80
N PHE A 300 -22.94 -6.73 -3.85
CA PHE A 300 -23.35 -7.46 -5.05
C PHE A 300 -22.41 -8.65 -5.25
N ARG A 301 -22.95 -9.87 -5.21
CA ARG A 301 -22.17 -11.10 -5.15
C ARG A 301 -22.65 -12.15 -6.14
N ALA A 302 -21.76 -13.04 -6.54
CA ALA A 302 -22.10 -14.32 -7.14
C ALA A 302 -21.58 -15.46 -6.28
N THR A 303 -22.48 -16.34 -5.83
CA THR A 303 -22.18 -17.48 -4.95
C THR A 303 -22.44 -18.79 -5.68
N GLY A 304 -21.58 -19.78 -5.50
CA GLY A 304 -21.70 -21.07 -6.15
C GLY A 304 -23.03 -21.77 -5.82
N ALA A 305 -23.66 -22.37 -6.84
CA ALA A 305 -25.02 -22.91 -6.76
C ALA A 305 -25.21 -23.91 -5.62
N ALA A 306 -24.20 -24.72 -5.35
CA ALA A 306 -24.22 -25.76 -4.33
C ALA A 306 -24.20 -25.22 -2.89
N TYR A 307 -24.03 -23.91 -2.68
CA TYR A 307 -24.20 -23.29 -1.36
C TYR A 307 -25.67 -23.33 -0.92
N ARG A 308 -26.60 -23.14 -1.87
CA ARG A 308 -28.03 -23.11 -1.60
C ARG A 308 -28.51 -24.49 -1.12
N GLY A 309 -29.01 -24.54 0.11
CA GLY A 309 -29.49 -25.76 0.76
C GLY A 309 -28.41 -26.56 1.48
N ASN A 310 -27.14 -26.18 1.36
CA ASN A 310 -26.02 -26.75 2.13
C ASN A 310 -25.59 -25.80 3.26
N PHE A 311 -25.29 -24.55 2.91
CA PHE A 311 -24.90 -23.45 3.81
C PHE A 311 -23.65 -23.69 4.68
N ASN A 312 -22.90 -24.78 4.46
CA ASN A 312 -21.72 -25.16 5.25
C ASN A 312 -20.49 -25.50 4.39
N ASN A 313 -20.56 -25.26 3.08
CA ASN A 313 -19.50 -25.55 2.10
C ASN A 313 -18.80 -24.28 1.56
N TRP A 314 -19.01 -23.13 2.22
CA TRP A 314 -18.17 -21.95 2.03
C TRP A 314 -16.81 -22.16 2.73
N PRO A 315 -15.67 -21.70 2.18
CA PRO A 315 -15.51 -20.94 0.93
C PRO A 315 -15.30 -21.83 -0.30
N GLY A 316 -15.15 -23.14 -0.13
CA GLY A 316 -14.78 -24.06 -1.20
C GLY A 316 -15.72 -24.07 -2.41
N VAL A 317 -17.00 -23.76 -2.21
CA VAL A 317 -18.02 -23.64 -3.26
C VAL A 317 -17.89 -22.39 -4.14
N GLY A 318 -16.99 -21.47 -3.80
CA GLY A 318 -16.76 -20.22 -4.52
C GLY A 318 -17.78 -19.13 -4.19
N GLU A 319 -17.25 -17.96 -3.83
CA GLU A 319 -18.01 -16.71 -3.77
C GLU A 319 -17.18 -15.59 -4.37
N THR A 320 -17.81 -14.75 -5.18
CA THR A 320 -17.20 -13.54 -5.71
C THR A 320 -17.96 -12.32 -5.23
N ASP A 321 -17.25 -11.41 -4.57
CA ASP A 321 -17.72 -10.08 -4.25
C ASP A 321 -17.45 -9.18 -5.46
N ILE A 322 -18.48 -8.89 -6.25
CA ILE A 322 -18.38 -8.05 -7.45
C ILE A 322 -18.38 -6.57 -7.05
N MET A 323 -19.08 -6.24 -5.96
CA MET A 323 -19.05 -4.95 -5.29
C MET A 323 -19.21 -5.16 -3.79
N THR A 324 -18.24 -4.67 -3.02
CA THR A 324 -18.31 -4.49 -1.56
C THR A 324 -17.77 -3.11 -1.20
N ASP A 325 -18.54 -2.34 -0.44
CA ASP A 325 -18.08 -1.16 0.32
C ASP A 325 -18.42 -1.36 1.81
N VAL A 326 -17.73 -0.65 2.70
CA VAL A 326 -18.07 -0.62 4.13
C VAL A 326 -17.92 0.78 4.70
N ASN A 327 -18.74 1.09 5.70
CA ASN A 327 -18.65 2.34 6.47
C ASN A 327 -18.82 3.63 5.62
N GLY A 328 -19.38 3.52 4.40
CA GLY A 328 -19.60 4.64 3.48
C GLY A 328 -18.32 5.37 3.08
N ARG A 329 -17.25 4.63 2.80
CA ARG A 329 -15.89 5.18 2.65
C ARG A 329 -15.59 5.74 1.26
N SER A 330 -16.52 5.66 0.32
CA SER A 330 -16.24 5.88 -1.11
C SER A 330 -15.09 5.01 -1.61
N GLN A 331 -15.09 3.76 -1.15
CA GLN A 331 -14.14 2.74 -1.57
C GLN A 331 -14.88 1.52 -2.11
N LEU A 332 -14.14 0.66 -2.80
CA LEU A 332 -14.66 -0.58 -3.36
C LEU A 332 -13.58 -1.66 -3.23
N SER A 333 -13.98 -2.83 -2.73
CA SER A 333 -13.22 -4.08 -2.77
C SER A 333 -13.94 -5.11 -3.63
N GLN A 334 -13.16 -5.89 -4.37
CA GLN A 334 -13.61 -7.00 -5.21
C GLN A 334 -12.80 -8.24 -4.88
N THR A 335 -13.47 -9.37 -4.67
CA THR A 335 -12.83 -10.51 -3.99
C THR A 335 -13.28 -11.83 -4.60
N LEU A 336 -12.36 -12.79 -4.69
CA LEU A 336 -12.70 -14.21 -4.82
C LEU A 336 -12.43 -14.93 -3.49
N HIS A 337 -13.44 -15.60 -2.97
CA HIS A 337 -13.35 -16.54 -1.85
C HIS A 337 -13.36 -17.98 -2.38
N CYS A 338 -12.43 -18.80 -1.92
CA CYS A 338 -12.21 -20.16 -2.41
C CYS A 338 -11.35 -21.02 -1.49
N GLY A 339 -11.35 -22.34 -1.74
CA GLY A 339 -10.51 -23.29 -1.01
C GLY A 339 -11.00 -23.53 0.42
N THR A 340 -10.17 -23.19 1.40
CA THR A 340 -10.39 -23.51 2.82
C THR A 340 -10.25 -22.26 3.68
N ALA A 341 -11.05 -22.17 4.74
CA ALA A 341 -10.93 -21.14 5.76
C ALA A 341 -10.55 -21.73 7.14
N PRO A 342 -9.73 -21.04 7.95
CA PRO A 342 -8.99 -19.81 7.59
C PRO A 342 -7.87 -20.09 6.58
N ASP A 343 -7.31 -19.02 6.03
CA ASP A 343 -6.21 -18.96 5.08
C ASP A 343 -6.49 -19.67 3.74
N GLY A 344 -5.92 -20.88 3.57
CA GLY A 344 -5.97 -21.61 2.32
C GLY A 344 -5.34 -20.85 1.13
N PRO A 345 -5.57 -21.34 -0.09
CA PRO A 345 -5.02 -20.74 -1.31
C PRO A 345 -5.59 -19.36 -1.63
N CYS A 346 -6.65 -18.93 -0.95
CA CYS A 346 -7.34 -17.67 -1.22
C CYS A 346 -7.13 -16.63 -0.11
N GLY A 347 -6.48 -16.98 1.00
CA GLY A 347 -6.19 -16.03 2.09
C GLY A 347 -7.42 -15.68 2.93
N GLU A 348 -8.25 -16.67 3.21
CA GLU A 348 -9.49 -16.55 3.96
C GLU A 348 -9.25 -16.09 5.41
N TYR A 349 -10.09 -15.27 6.01
CA TYR A 349 -11.39 -14.80 5.52
C TYR A 349 -11.31 -13.54 4.64
N ASN A 350 -10.11 -13.08 4.28
CA ASN A 350 -9.97 -11.87 3.43
C ASN A 350 -10.25 -12.17 1.96
N GLY A 351 -9.95 -13.38 1.49
CA GLY A 351 -10.05 -13.79 0.10
C GLY A 351 -9.00 -13.13 -0.81
N ARG A 352 -9.02 -13.45 -2.10
CA ARG A 352 -8.17 -12.81 -3.12
C ARG A 352 -8.78 -11.47 -3.52
N ALA A 353 -8.53 -10.48 -2.67
CA ALA A 353 -9.15 -9.16 -2.76
C ALA A 353 -8.31 -8.15 -3.57
N SER A 354 -9.00 -7.24 -4.24
CA SER A 354 -8.41 -6.03 -4.82
C SER A 354 -7.86 -5.07 -3.77
N GLY A 355 -8.26 -5.27 -2.50
CA GLY A 355 -8.12 -4.28 -1.45
C GLY A 355 -9.18 -3.19 -1.61
N PHE A 356 -9.50 -2.51 -0.52
CA PHE A 356 -10.32 -1.30 -0.59
C PHE A 356 -9.52 -0.21 -1.28
N ALA A 357 -10.05 0.32 -2.39
CA ALA A 357 -9.46 1.46 -3.10
C ALA A 357 -10.55 2.46 -3.49
N SER A 358 -10.17 3.69 -3.81
CA SER A 358 -11.11 4.79 -4.10
C SER A 358 -12.14 4.41 -5.17
N CYS A 359 -13.38 4.84 -4.96
CA CYS A 359 -14.56 4.64 -5.80
C CYS A 359 -15.29 5.99 -5.88
N THR A 360 -14.70 6.93 -6.61
CA THR A 360 -15.19 8.31 -6.67
C THR A 360 -16.59 8.35 -7.28
N GLY A 361 -17.55 8.85 -6.51
CA GLY A 361 -18.94 9.01 -6.95
C GLY A 361 -19.87 7.85 -6.61
N CYS A 362 -19.34 6.71 -6.12
CA CYS A 362 -20.10 5.47 -5.94
C CYS A 362 -21.28 5.55 -4.95
N GLN A 363 -21.24 6.43 -3.96
CA GLN A 363 -22.36 6.76 -3.07
C GLN A 363 -23.34 7.76 -3.71
N THR A 364 -22.82 8.70 -4.50
CA THR A 364 -23.60 9.83 -5.03
C THR A 364 -24.27 9.56 -6.38
N GLY A 365 -23.83 8.53 -7.11
CA GLY A 365 -24.26 8.23 -8.48
C GLY A 365 -24.40 6.73 -8.76
N TYR A 366 -25.00 6.41 -9.90
CA TYR A 366 -25.06 5.02 -10.39
C TYR A 366 -23.76 4.69 -11.13
N HIS A 367 -23.22 3.52 -10.81
CA HIS A 367 -22.02 2.98 -11.44
C HIS A 367 -22.27 1.54 -11.90
N GLU A 368 -21.58 1.13 -12.97
CA GLU A 368 -21.63 -0.23 -13.48
C GLU A 368 -20.54 -1.07 -12.79
N TYR A 369 -20.96 -2.13 -12.09
CA TYR A 369 -20.06 -3.11 -11.48
C TYR A 369 -20.16 -4.41 -12.28
N THR A 370 -19.02 -4.89 -12.76
CA THR A 370 -19.00 -6.06 -13.65
C THR A 370 -17.98 -7.09 -13.19
N GLN A 371 -18.35 -8.36 -13.33
CA GLN A 371 -17.44 -9.50 -13.29
C GLN A 371 -17.51 -10.25 -14.62
N VAL A 372 -16.36 -10.73 -15.11
CA VAL A 372 -16.25 -11.67 -16.23
C VAL A 372 -15.46 -12.89 -15.79
N ILE A 373 -16.10 -14.06 -15.83
CA ILE A 373 -15.44 -15.37 -15.73
C ILE A 373 -15.03 -15.79 -17.13
N ASP A 374 -13.74 -15.90 -17.41
CA ASP A 374 -13.17 -16.19 -18.73
C ASP A 374 -12.52 -17.58 -18.76
N ARG A 375 -13.23 -18.53 -19.39
CA ARG A 375 -12.76 -19.91 -19.59
C ARG A 375 -12.29 -20.16 -21.02
N THR A 376 -11.92 -19.10 -21.74
CA THR A 376 -11.34 -19.19 -23.09
C THR A 376 -9.81 -19.32 -23.06
N LYS A 377 -9.21 -19.23 -21.86
CA LYS A 377 -7.77 -19.30 -21.61
C LYS A 377 -7.38 -20.55 -20.85
N THR A 378 -6.15 -21.05 -21.07
CA THR A 378 -5.60 -22.16 -20.26
C THR A 378 -5.41 -21.75 -18.80
N ASP A 379 -4.96 -20.53 -18.55
CA ASP A 379 -5.03 -19.91 -17.23
C ASP A 379 -6.33 -19.12 -17.16
N GLU A 380 -7.40 -19.80 -16.74
CA GLU A 380 -8.71 -19.20 -16.59
C GLU A 380 -8.64 -18.00 -15.63
N GLU A 381 -9.50 -16.99 -15.83
CA GLU A 381 -9.45 -15.77 -15.03
C GLU A 381 -10.83 -15.21 -14.73
N ILE A 382 -10.94 -14.54 -13.58
CA ILE A 382 -12.06 -13.70 -13.21
C ILE A 382 -11.54 -12.26 -13.25
N ARG A 383 -12.14 -11.43 -14.10
CA ARG A 383 -11.82 -10.00 -14.22
C ARG A 383 -12.98 -9.17 -13.69
N PHE A 384 -12.67 -8.13 -12.94
CA PHE A 384 -13.65 -7.22 -12.39
C PHE A 384 -13.49 -5.82 -12.95
N TYR A 385 -14.60 -5.10 -13.11
CA TYR A 385 -14.63 -3.77 -13.71
C TYR A 385 -15.54 -2.83 -12.93
N LEU A 386 -15.18 -1.55 -12.98
CA LEU A 386 -16.00 -0.41 -12.58
C LEU A 386 -16.13 0.52 -13.79
N ASP A 387 -17.36 0.77 -14.23
CA ASP A 387 -17.68 1.60 -15.40
C ASP A 387 -16.89 1.22 -16.67
N GLY A 388 -16.81 -0.08 -16.94
CA GLY A 388 -16.10 -0.64 -18.08
C GLY A 388 -14.56 -0.67 -17.96
N ARG A 389 -13.99 -0.13 -16.88
CA ARG A 389 -12.54 -0.13 -16.62
C ARG A 389 -12.16 -1.24 -15.65
N GLN A 390 -11.14 -2.04 -15.98
CA GLN A 390 -10.73 -3.14 -15.12
C GLN A 390 -10.19 -2.61 -13.79
N THR A 391 -10.61 -3.23 -12.70
CA THR A 391 -10.26 -2.83 -11.33
C THR A 391 -9.66 -3.96 -10.51
N TRP A 392 -9.80 -5.21 -10.95
CA TRP A 392 -9.18 -6.36 -10.33
C TRP A 392 -9.15 -7.58 -11.24
N MET A 393 -8.28 -8.54 -10.92
CA MET A 393 -8.37 -9.88 -11.47
C MET A 393 -7.83 -10.97 -10.56
N VAL A 394 -8.38 -12.18 -10.72
CA VAL A 394 -7.87 -13.42 -10.10
C VAL A 394 -7.74 -14.49 -11.17
N ARG A 395 -6.65 -15.25 -11.16
CA ARG A 395 -6.34 -16.33 -12.12
C ARG A 395 -6.34 -17.70 -11.46
N GLU A 396 -6.64 -18.74 -12.23
CA GLU A 396 -6.50 -20.13 -11.81
C GLU A 396 -5.09 -20.40 -11.26
N SER A 397 -4.06 -19.89 -11.94
CA SER A 397 -2.66 -20.03 -11.53
C SER A 397 -2.33 -19.39 -10.17
N GLN A 398 -3.13 -18.45 -9.66
CA GLN A 398 -2.90 -17.80 -8.37
C GLN A 398 -3.46 -18.58 -7.17
N VAL A 399 -4.44 -19.47 -7.41
CA VAL A 399 -5.10 -20.23 -6.34
C VAL A 399 -4.92 -21.75 -6.48
N GLY A 400 -4.50 -22.21 -7.65
CA GLY A 400 -4.28 -23.62 -7.96
C GLY A 400 -5.51 -24.33 -8.52
N VAL A 401 -5.26 -25.36 -9.32
CA VAL A 401 -6.27 -26.07 -10.14
C VAL A 401 -7.42 -26.63 -9.29
N THR A 402 -7.10 -27.27 -8.15
CA THR A 402 -8.12 -27.89 -7.29
C THR A 402 -9.09 -26.87 -6.70
N ALA A 403 -8.56 -25.77 -6.16
CA ALA A 403 -9.38 -24.73 -5.54
C ALA A 403 -10.21 -23.97 -6.60
N TRP A 404 -9.62 -23.70 -7.76
CA TRP A 404 -10.31 -23.04 -8.87
C TRP A 404 -11.47 -23.87 -9.40
N ASN A 405 -11.25 -25.15 -9.70
CA ASN A 405 -12.31 -26.03 -10.22
C ASN A 405 -13.50 -26.12 -9.25
N ALA A 406 -13.22 -26.23 -7.95
CA ALA A 406 -14.24 -26.31 -6.91
C ALA A 406 -15.05 -25.01 -6.77
N ALA A 407 -14.42 -23.85 -7.02
CA ALA A 407 -15.02 -22.54 -6.84
C ALA A 407 -15.66 -21.95 -8.11
N VAL A 408 -15.27 -22.42 -9.31
CA VAL A 408 -15.64 -21.77 -10.58
C VAL A 408 -16.40 -22.69 -11.54
N HIS A 409 -16.13 -24.00 -11.56
CA HIS A 409 -16.63 -24.90 -12.61
C HIS A 409 -18.04 -25.45 -12.30
N HIS A 410 -18.98 -24.53 -12.04
CA HIS A 410 -20.38 -24.81 -11.76
C HIS A 410 -21.24 -23.55 -11.96
N GLY A 411 -22.56 -23.70 -11.81
CA GLY A 411 -23.47 -22.55 -11.80
C GLY A 411 -23.29 -21.64 -10.59
N PHE A 412 -23.68 -20.39 -10.75
CA PHE A 412 -23.77 -19.38 -9.70
C PHE A 412 -25.20 -18.84 -9.60
N PHE A 413 -25.58 -18.37 -8.42
CA PHE A 413 -26.71 -17.43 -8.26
C PHE A 413 -26.15 -16.05 -7.88
N LEU A 414 -26.88 -14.99 -8.25
CA LEU A 414 -26.53 -13.63 -7.88
C LEU A 414 -27.26 -13.21 -6.60
N ARG A 415 -26.62 -12.37 -5.79
CA ARG A 415 -27.13 -11.88 -4.51
C ARG A 415 -26.92 -10.37 -4.39
N PHE A 416 -27.92 -9.68 -3.87
CA PHE A 416 -27.82 -8.31 -3.39
C PHE A 416 -28.23 -8.23 -1.92
N ASP A 417 -27.52 -7.42 -1.15
CA ASP A 417 -27.81 -7.18 0.25
C ASP A 417 -27.24 -5.87 0.74
N LEU A 418 -27.83 -5.37 1.82
CA LEU A 418 -27.31 -4.25 2.58
C LEU A 418 -27.18 -4.68 4.05
N ALA A 419 -26.07 -5.32 4.39
CA ALA A 419 -25.79 -5.73 5.76
C ALA A 419 -25.47 -4.52 6.65
N VAL A 420 -25.65 -4.67 7.96
CA VAL A 420 -25.33 -3.65 8.96
C VAL A 420 -24.45 -4.25 10.07
N GLY A 421 -23.26 -3.70 10.25
CA GLY A 421 -22.25 -4.18 11.20
C GLY A 421 -21.51 -5.41 10.71
N GLY A 422 -20.98 -6.19 11.65
CA GLY A 422 -20.23 -7.41 11.36
C GLY A 422 -18.72 -7.22 11.26
N SER A 423 -18.02 -8.33 11.03
CA SER A 423 -16.57 -8.43 11.14
C SER A 423 -15.82 -7.50 10.19
N LEU A 424 -16.26 -7.38 8.93
CA LEU A 424 -15.57 -6.56 7.92
C LEU A 424 -15.68 -5.05 8.20
N PRO A 425 -16.87 -4.45 8.39
CA PRO A 425 -16.98 -3.05 8.79
C PRO A 425 -16.18 -2.73 10.06
N ASN A 426 -16.19 -3.64 11.05
CA ASN A 426 -15.45 -3.47 12.29
C ASN A 426 -13.93 -3.49 12.08
N ALA A 427 -13.42 -4.43 11.29
CA ALA A 427 -12.00 -4.54 10.99
C ALA A 427 -11.48 -3.29 10.24
N ILE A 428 -12.27 -2.75 9.31
CA ILE A 428 -11.90 -1.54 8.56
C ILE A 428 -12.04 -0.27 9.42
N ALA A 429 -13.02 -0.20 10.32
CA ALA A 429 -13.20 0.93 11.22
C ALA A 429 -12.20 0.94 12.39
N GLY A 430 -11.73 -0.23 12.83
CA GLY A 430 -10.92 -0.40 14.03
C GLY A 430 -11.72 -0.39 15.34
N PHE A 431 -13.06 -0.38 15.26
CA PHE A 431 -13.98 -0.41 16.39
C PHE A 431 -15.31 -1.07 15.99
N THR A 432 -16.16 -1.40 16.95
CA THR A 432 -17.46 -2.04 16.70
C THR A 432 -18.46 -1.09 16.05
N THR A 433 -19.08 -1.54 14.97
CA THR A 433 -20.12 -0.87 14.20
C THR A 433 -21.35 -1.79 14.07
N PRO A 434 -22.57 -1.25 13.88
CA PRO A 434 -22.91 0.19 13.88
C PRO A 434 -22.77 0.81 15.28
N THR A 435 -22.67 2.14 15.33
CA THR A 435 -22.69 2.91 16.57
C THR A 435 -24.11 3.39 16.87
N ALA A 436 -24.31 4.06 18.00
CA ALA A 436 -25.59 4.72 18.30
C ALA A 436 -25.89 5.88 17.34
N ASP A 437 -24.85 6.48 16.74
CA ASP A 437 -24.91 7.63 15.84
C ASP A 437 -25.07 7.23 14.36
N THR A 438 -24.85 5.94 14.02
CA THR A 438 -25.08 5.40 12.68
C THR A 438 -26.48 5.79 12.19
N THR A 439 -26.51 6.48 11.05
CA THR A 439 -27.73 7.07 10.50
C THR A 439 -28.62 6.00 9.88
N SER A 440 -29.89 5.95 10.29
CA SER A 440 -30.91 5.05 9.72
C SER A 440 -31.35 5.50 8.32
N GLY A 441 -31.76 4.55 7.47
CA GLY A 441 -32.46 4.83 6.23
C GLY A 441 -31.62 4.83 4.96
N GLY A 442 -30.35 4.42 5.02
CA GLY A 442 -29.51 4.30 3.83
C GLY A 442 -30.02 3.24 2.86
N VAL A 443 -29.83 3.48 1.57
CA VAL A 443 -30.42 2.70 0.48
C VAL A 443 -29.34 2.26 -0.49
N LEU A 444 -29.22 0.95 -0.72
CA LEU A 444 -28.60 0.38 -1.90
C LEU A 444 -29.64 0.38 -3.03
N SER A 445 -29.45 1.20 -4.06
CA SER A 445 -30.40 1.36 -5.15
C SER A 445 -29.85 0.72 -6.42
N ILE A 446 -30.57 -0.24 -6.98
CA ILE A 446 -30.14 -1.06 -8.11
C ILE A 446 -31.06 -0.74 -9.30
N ASP A 447 -30.46 -0.27 -10.39
CA ASP A 447 -31.13 0.11 -11.63
C ASP A 447 -31.37 -1.11 -12.52
N SER A 448 -30.34 -1.93 -12.71
CA SER A 448 -30.46 -3.15 -13.50
C SER A 448 -29.44 -4.20 -13.07
N VAL A 449 -29.74 -5.45 -13.38
CA VAL A 449 -28.79 -6.56 -13.30
C VAL A 449 -28.93 -7.43 -14.55
N SER A 450 -27.80 -7.83 -15.14
CA SER A 450 -27.78 -8.70 -16.30
C SER A 450 -26.70 -9.78 -16.20
N VAL A 451 -26.99 -10.91 -16.84
CA VAL A 451 -26.06 -11.99 -17.11
C VAL A 451 -25.94 -12.11 -18.62
N ALA A 452 -24.70 -12.11 -19.12
CA ALA A 452 -24.42 -12.24 -20.54
C ALA A 452 -23.31 -13.25 -20.80
N ARG A 453 -23.24 -13.78 -22.02
CA ARG A 453 -22.27 -14.80 -22.41
C ARG A 453 -21.67 -14.51 -23.79
N ALA A 454 -20.38 -14.79 -23.93
CA ALA A 454 -19.67 -14.80 -25.20
C ALA A 454 -19.05 -16.19 -25.44
N THR A 455 -18.99 -16.62 -26.70
CA THR A 455 -18.32 -17.86 -27.09
C THR A 455 -16.94 -17.56 -27.68
N GLY A 456 -15.95 -18.38 -27.33
CA GLY A 456 -14.58 -18.28 -27.81
C GLY A 456 -13.99 -19.66 -28.10
N SER A 457 -12.66 -19.74 -28.15
CA SER A 457 -11.94 -21.00 -28.31
C SER A 457 -11.88 -21.79 -27.01
N THR A 458 -12.07 -23.11 -27.07
CA THR A 458 -11.82 -24.01 -25.93
C THR A 458 -10.31 -24.30 -25.82
N PRO A 459 -9.63 -23.84 -24.75
CA PRO A 459 -8.21 -24.10 -24.53
C PRO A 459 -7.99 -25.48 -23.91
N SER A 460 -6.74 -25.93 -23.83
CA SER A 460 -6.39 -27.04 -22.95
C SER A 460 -6.46 -26.59 -21.50
N ALA A 461 -7.04 -27.41 -20.63
CA ALA A 461 -7.14 -27.11 -19.20
C ALA A 461 -5.76 -27.07 -18.52
N MET A 462 -5.60 -26.21 -17.52
CA MET A 462 -4.43 -26.25 -16.66
C MET A 462 -4.36 -27.57 -15.90
N THR A 463 -3.15 -28.09 -15.73
CA THR A 463 -2.90 -29.29 -14.93
C THR A 463 -1.74 -29.06 -13.98
N ASP A 464 -1.71 -29.83 -12.90
CA ASP A 464 -0.57 -29.91 -12.01
C ASP A 464 0.49 -30.83 -12.61
N PRO A 465 1.75 -30.38 -12.79
CA PRO A 465 2.82 -31.29 -13.14
C PRO A 465 3.01 -32.39 -12.07
N ALA A 466 3.60 -33.51 -12.46
CA ALA A 466 4.01 -34.52 -11.48
C ALA A 466 5.19 -34.01 -10.65
N VAL A 467 5.26 -34.41 -9.38
CA VAL A 467 6.47 -34.20 -8.56
C VAL A 467 7.59 -35.09 -9.15
N PRO A 468 8.78 -34.54 -9.44
CA PRO A 468 9.91 -35.35 -9.91
C PRO A 468 10.23 -36.51 -8.97
N SER A 469 10.68 -37.65 -9.50
CA SER A 469 11.05 -38.80 -8.68
C SER A 469 12.51 -38.73 -8.21
N GLY A 470 12.76 -39.21 -6.98
CA GLY A 470 14.09 -39.32 -6.40
C GLY A 470 14.66 -38.02 -5.81
N PRO A 471 15.75 -38.11 -5.02
CA PRO A 471 16.42 -36.94 -4.45
C PRO A 471 17.04 -36.05 -5.53
N SER A 472 17.19 -34.75 -5.23
CA SER A 472 18.21 -33.96 -5.91
C SER A 472 19.60 -34.49 -5.53
N VAL A 473 20.57 -34.35 -6.44
CA VAL A 473 21.98 -34.39 -6.09
C VAL A 473 22.56 -33.01 -6.38
N VAL A 474 22.98 -32.32 -5.33
CA VAL A 474 23.49 -30.95 -5.39
C VAL A 474 24.96 -30.91 -4.97
N LYS A 475 25.80 -30.27 -5.80
CA LYS A 475 27.25 -30.22 -5.57
C LYS A 475 27.82 -28.84 -5.84
N VAL A 476 28.70 -28.39 -4.96
CA VAL A 476 29.62 -27.28 -5.23
C VAL A 476 30.87 -27.90 -5.84
N THR A 477 31.19 -27.52 -7.08
CA THR A 477 32.33 -28.08 -7.84
C THR A 477 33.21 -26.97 -8.38
N GLY A 478 34.47 -27.28 -8.67
CA GLY A 478 35.42 -26.32 -9.23
C GLY A 478 36.60 -26.05 -8.32
N SER A 479 37.21 -24.88 -8.49
CA SER A 479 38.39 -24.44 -7.73
C SER A 479 38.41 -22.91 -7.62
N GLN A 480 39.41 -22.34 -6.94
CA GLN A 480 39.48 -20.90 -6.63
C GLN A 480 39.17 -20.01 -7.84
N GLY A 481 38.11 -19.19 -7.72
CA GLY A 481 37.68 -18.27 -8.78
C GLY A 481 36.95 -18.92 -9.96
N ASN A 482 36.68 -20.23 -9.90
CA ASN A 482 36.01 -21.01 -10.94
C ASN A 482 35.12 -22.11 -10.32
N TRP A 483 34.24 -21.71 -9.40
CA TRP A 483 33.25 -22.59 -8.77
C TRP A 483 31.93 -22.60 -9.54
N GLN A 484 31.15 -23.66 -9.34
CA GLN A 484 29.81 -23.83 -9.87
C GLN A 484 28.97 -24.68 -8.92
N LEU A 485 27.73 -24.26 -8.67
CA LEU A 485 26.71 -25.10 -8.07
C LEU A 485 26.06 -25.94 -9.18
N GLN A 486 25.86 -27.22 -8.92
CA GLN A 486 25.20 -28.14 -9.84
C GLN A 486 24.03 -28.82 -9.17
N VAL A 487 22.91 -28.94 -9.89
CA VAL A 487 21.74 -29.75 -9.51
C VAL A 487 21.61 -30.87 -10.54
N ASN A 488 21.68 -32.12 -10.10
CA ASN A 488 21.63 -33.30 -10.96
C ASN A 488 22.66 -33.22 -12.12
N ASN A 489 23.89 -32.81 -11.80
CA ASN A 489 24.99 -32.57 -12.73
C ASN A 489 24.76 -31.46 -13.78
N GLN A 490 23.74 -30.61 -13.59
CA GLN A 490 23.50 -29.44 -14.43
C GLN A 490 23.87 -28.16 -13.69
N PRO A 491 24.54 -27.19 -14.35
CA PRO A 491 24.81 -25.87 -13.77
C PRO A 491 23.56 -25.22 -13.17
N TRP A 492 23.69 -24.64 -11.98
CA TRP A 492 22.61 -23.98 -11.27
C TRP A 492 23.09 -22.64 -10.71
N GLN A 493 22.61 -21.55 -11.29
CA GLN A 493 22.74 -20.24 -10.68
C GLN A 493 21.50 -19.97 -9.84
N ILE A 494 21.68 -19.58 -8.58
CA ILE A 494 20.56 -19.27 -7.69
C ILE A 494 19.93 -17.94 -8.12
N LYS A 495 18.76 -18.02 -8.75
CA LYS A 495 17.86 -16.89 -9.04
C LYS A 495 16.73 -16.97 -8.04
N GLY A 496 16.97 -16.42 -6.85
CA GLY A 496 16.19 -16.78 -5.68
C GLY A 496 15.34 -15.66 -5.11
N LEU A 497 14.35 -16.06 -4.31
CA LEU A 497 13.66 -15.19 -3.35
C LEU A 497 13.54 -15.88 -1.99
N THR A 498 13.62 -15.10 -0.92
CA THR A 498 13.11 -15.56 0.38
C THR A 498 11.59 -15.66 0.34
N TYR A 499 11.02 -16.64 1.05
CA TYR A 499 9.62 -17.03 0.94
C TYR A 499 8.86 -16.85 2.26
N GLY A 500 7.91 -15.91 2.26
CA GLY A 500 7.01 -15.63 3.39
C GLY A 500 5.64 -16.33 3.36
N PRO A 501 5.01 -16.65 2.20
CA PRO A 501 3.66 -17.20 2.19
C PRO A 501 3.50 -18.56 2.89
N PRO A 502 2.26 -18.96 3.24
CA PRO A 502 2.03 -20.25 3.90
C PRO A 502 2.35 -21.45 3.01
N ALA A 503 3.13 -22.39 3.53
CA ALA A 503 3.59 -23.59 2.81
C ALA A 503 2.44 -24.51 2.32
N GLN A 504 1.34 -24.60 3.07
CA GLN A 504 0.15 -25.37 2.69
C GLN A 504 -0.62 -24.77 1.50
N ALA A 505 -0.40 -23.48 1.21
CA ALA A 505 -1.03 -22.74 0.11
C ALA A 505 -0.03 -22.46 -1.03
N ALA A 506 1.09 -23.18 -1.08
CA ALA A 506 2.24 -22.84 -1.92
C ALA A 506 1.99 -22.93 -3.44
N ASP A 507 1.00 -23.69 -3.93
CA ASP A 507 0.90 -23.98 -5.38
C ASP A 507 0.77 -22.71 -6.23
N GLY A 508 -0.17 -21.83 -5.89
CA GLY A 508 -0.35 -20.57 -6.61
C GLY A 508 0.89 -19.66 -6.52
N TYR A 509 1.53 -19.62 -5.36
CA TYR A 509 2.75 -18.83 -5.16
C TYR A 509 3.95 -19.40 -5.94
N MET A 510 4.12 -20.72 -6.02
CA MET A 510 5.19 -21.36 -6.78
C MET A 510 5.01 -21.14 -8.28
N ARG A 511 3.76 -21.14 -8.78
CA ARG A 511 3.43 -20.80 -10.17
C ARG A 511 3.81 -19.35 -10.46
N ASP A 512 3.51 -18.44 -9.54
CA ASP A 512 3.88 -17.02 -9.70
C ASP A 512 5.40 -16.80 -9.69
N LEU A 513 6.10 -17.40 -8.72
CA LEU A 513 7.56 -17.37 -8.64
C LEU A 513 8.20 -17.97 -9.90
N LYS A 514 7.65 -19.07 -10.42
CA LYS A 514 8.12 -19.65 -11.68
C LYS A 514 7.97 -18.68 -12.85
N ASN A 515 6.83 -17.98 -12.93
CA ASN A 515 6.58 -16.95 -13.95
C ASN A 515 7.46 -15.71 -13.80
N MET A 516 7.93 -15.42 -12.58
CA MET A 516 8.94 -14.41 -12.28
C MET A 516 10.35 -14.84 -12.73
N GLY A 517 10.57 -16.12 -13.03
CA GLY A 517 11.89 -16.67 -13.35
C GLY A 517 12.70 -17.13 -12.14
N VAL A 518 12.07 -17.16 -10.96
CA VAL A 518 12.67 -17.73 -9.75
C VAL A 518 12.87 -19.23 -9.94
N ASN A 519 14.05 -19.70 -9.59
CA ASN A 519 14.36 -21.13 -9.55
C ASN A 519 14.64 -21.64 -8.13
N THR A 520 14.86 -20.74 -7.17
CA THR A 520 15.23 -21.12 -5.80
C THR A 520 14.43 -20.30 -4.80
N ILE A 521 13.93 -20.92 -3.73
CA ILE A 521 13.42 -20.18 -2.57
C ILE A 521 14.26 -20.48 -1.33
N ARG A 522 14.22 -19.59 -0.34
CA ARG A 522 14.80 -19.82 0.99
C ARG A 522 13.76 -19.68 2.10
N THR A 523 13.82 -20.58 3.06
CA THR A 523 13.11 -20.52 4.34
C THR A 523 14.10 -20.46 5.50
N TRP A 524 13.66 -20.02 6.68
CA TRP A 524 14.52 -19.89 7.87
C TRP A 524 14.45 -21.06 8.85
N GLY A 525 13.43 -21.92 8.72
CA GLY A 525 13.19 -23.04 9.62
C GLY A 525 12.38 -24.15 8.97
N VAL A 526 12.31 -25.30 9.65
CA VAL A 526 11.53 -26.47 9.27
C VAL A 526 10.27 -26.57 10.13
N ASP A 527 9.11 -26.54 9.47
CA ASP A 527 7.85 -27.06 9.98
C ASP A 527 7.70 -28.52 9.52
N ASP A 528 7.73 -29.47 10.45
CA ASP A 528 7.69 -30.91 10.14
C ASP A 528 6.44 -31.33 9.34
N THR A 529 5.33 -30.60 9.48
CA THR A 529 4.07 -30.87 8.77
C THR A 529 4.08 -30.23 7.38
N ASN A 530 4.48 -28.96 7.28
CA ASN A 530 4.23 -28.14 6.09
C ASN A 530 5.44 -28.04 5.15
N THR A 531 6.67 -28.20 5.65
CA THR A 531 7.89 -28.16 4.81
C THR A 531 7.90 -29.24 3.71
N PRO A 532 7.48 -30.50 3.95
CA PRO A 532 7.35 -31.48 2.88
C PRO A 532 6.41 -31.06 1.75
N ILE A 533 5.32 -30.35 2.09
CA ILE A 533 4.33 -29.84 1.13
C ILE A 533 4.97 -28.76 0.26
N LEU A 534 5.66 -27.79 0.89
CA LEU A 534 6.39 -26.75 0.18
C LEU A 534 7.44 -27.33 -0.78
N LEU A 535 8.26 -28.28 -0.31
CA LEU A 535 9.32 -28.89 -1.11
C LEU A 535 8.77 -29.63 -2.34
N ASN A 536 7.70 -30.42 -2.16
CA ASN A 536 7.06 -31.13 -3.27
C ASN A 536 6.44 -30.16 -4.28
N THR A 537 5.81 -29.09 -3.79
CA THR A 537 5.15 -28.08 -4.62
C THR A 537 6.17 -27.24 -5.39
N ALA A 538 7.27 -26.85 -4.76
CA ALA A 538 8.40 -26.20 -5.42
C ALA A 538 9.01 -27.10 -6.50
N ALA A 539 9.30 -28.38 -6.18
CA ALA A 539 9.88 -29.33 -7.11
C ALA A 539 9.02 -29.55 -8.36
N ARG A 540 7.69 -29.59 -8.19
CA ARG A 540 6.71 -29.67 -9.30
C ARG A 540 6.88 -28.53 -10.30
N GLN A 541 7.21 -27.32 -9.85
CA GLN A 541 7.43 -26.15 -10.69
C GLN A 541 8.90 -25.99 -11.13
N GLY A 542 9.76 -26.97 -10.79
CA GLY A 542 11.20 -26.92 -11.06
C GLY A 542 11.93 -25.88 -10.21
N ILE A 543 11.40 -25.57 -9.03
CA ILE A 543 12.00 -24.70 -8.02
C ILE A 543 12.66 -25.56 -6.94
N LYS A 544 13.80 -25.13 -6.42
CA LYS A 544 14.51 -25.76 -5.29
C LYS A 544 14.45 -24.89 -4.03
N VAL A 545 14.68 -25.47 -2.87
CA VAL A 545 14.56 -24.81 -1.57
C VAL A 545 15.89 -24.88 -0.81
N ILE A 546 16.41 -23.73 -0.41
CA ILE A 546 17.41 -23.63 0.66
C ILE A 546 16.64 -23.82 1.96
N VAL A 547 16.85 -24.96 2.62
CA VAL A 547 16.12 -25.32 3.84
C VAL A 547 16.90 -24.78 5.03
N GLY A 548 16.35 -23.73 5.66
CA GLY A 548 16.91 -23.15 6.86
C GLY A 548 16.64 -24.00 8.10
N GLU A 549 17.63 -24.06 8.98
CA GLU A 549 17.55 -24.66 10.31
C GLU A 549 17.78 -23.58 11.36
N TRP A 550 16.72 -23.18 12.07
CA TRP A 550 16.80 -22.07 13.01
C TRP A 550 17.63 -22.44 14.24
N LEU A 551 18.61 -21.59 14.58
CA LEU A 551 19.47 -21.74 15.76
C LEU A 551 19.25 -20.58 16.73
N ASN A 552 19.27 -20.86 18.03
CA ASN A 552 18.95 -19.86 19.06
C ASN A 552 20.10 -18.86 19.22
N GLN A 553 19.82 -17.60 18.87
CA GLN A 553 20.74 -16.48 18.89
C GLN A 553 21.33 -16.17 20.29
N GLY A 554 20.60 -16.48 21.37
CA GLY A 554 21.03 -16.25 22.76
C GLY A 554 21.65 -17.44 23.47
N ALA A 555 21.75 -18.61 22.82
CA ALA A 555 22.22 -19.83 23.48
C ALA A 555 23.71 -19.77 23.89
N ASP A 556 24.07 -20.55 24.92
CA ASP A 556 25.46 -20.72 25.34
C ASP A 556 26.14 -21.84 24.54
N TYR A 557 26.69 -21.48 23.38
CA TYR A 557 27.44 -22.40 22.51
C TYR A 557 28.83 -22.80 23.03
N VAL A 558 29.19 -22.40 24.26
CA VAL A 558 30.42 -22.82 24.92
C VAL A 558 30.12 -23.92 25.95
N ASN A 559 29.10 -23.71 26.78
CA ASN A 559 28.87 -24.53 27.97
C ASN A 559 27.58 -25.38 27.89
N ASP A 560 26.57 -24.97 27.12
CA ASP A 560 25.28 -25.67 27.07
C ASP A 560 25.33 -26.85 26.08
N THR A 561 26.04 -27.89 26.51
CA THR A 561 26.17 -29.13 25.74
C THR A 561 24.84 -29.88 25.59
N ALA A 562 23.89 -29.69 26.52
CA ALA A 562 22.57 -30.31 26.44
C ALA A 562 21.75 -29.71 25.29
N TYR A 563 21.70 -28.37 25.19
CA TYR A 563 21.10 -27.67 24.07
C TYR A 563 21.73 -28.08 22.74
N MET A 564 23.06 -28.01 22.64
CA MET A 564 23.79 -28.34 21.40
C MET A 564 23.53 -29.78 20.95
N ASN A 565 23.54 -30.75 21.87
CA ASN A 565 23.22 -32.14 21.55
C ASN A 565 21.76 -32.31 21.09
N SER A 566 20.81 -31.67 21.78
CA SER A 566 19.40 -31.71 21.42
C SER A 566 19.16 -31.15 20.02
N VAL A 567 19.70 -29.97 19.73
CA VAL A 567 19.55 -29.32 18.42
C VAL A 567 20.19 -30.15 17.32
N LYS A 568 21.39 -30.68 17.54
CA LYS A 568 22.05 -31.56 16.58
C LYS A 568 21.20 -32.78 16.25
N THR A 569 20.59 -33.41 17.26
CA THR A 569 19.66 -34.52 17.04
C THR A 569 18.43 -34.09 16.24
N THR A 570 17.81 -32.96 16.57
CA THR A 570 16.65 -32.42 15.84
C THR A 570 16.98 -32.17 14.37
N VAL A 571 18.05 -31.42 14.09
CA VAL A 571 18.48 -31.12 12.72
C VAL A 571 18.77 -32.39 11.92
N VAL A 572 19.49 -33.36 12.49
CA VAL A 572 19.77 -34.64 11.79
C VAL A 572 18.49 -35.43 11.51
N ASN A 573 17.49 -35.39 12.40
CA ASN A 573 16.21 -36.04 12.16
C ASN A 573 15.44 -35.37 11.00
N GLN A 574 15.41 -34.04 10.97
CA GLN A 574 14.77 -33.27 9.90
C GLN A 574 15.47 -33.50 8.55
N VAL A 575 16.80 -33.48 8.52
CA VAL A 575 17.58 -33.86 7.34
C VAL A 575 17.24 -35.27 6.87
N ASN A 576 17.20 -36.26 7.76
CA ASN A 576 16.85 -37.63 7.38
C ASN A 576 15.44 -37.75 6.81
N ALA A 577 14.49 -36.96 7.31
CA ALA A 577 13.12 -36.95 6.83
C ALA A 577 12.99 -36.33 5.42
N LEU A 578 13.79 -35.30 5.11
CA LEU A 578 13.60 -34.48 3.91
C LEU A 578 14.65 -34.67 2.82
N LYS A 579 15.84 -35.23 3.11
CA LYS A 579 16.96 -35.36 2.14
C LYS A 579 16.61 -36.06 0.82
N ASN A 580 15.59 -36.92 0.84
CA ASN A 580 15.14 -37.62 -0.36
C ASN A 580 14.13 -36.84 -1.19
N ASN A 581 13.72 -35.66 -0.72
CA ASN A 581 12.76 -34.83 -1.40
C ASN A 581 13.44 -34.10 -2.58
N PRO A 582 12.88 -34.16 -3.80
CA PRO A 582 13.40 -33.47 -4.98
C PRO A 582 13.38 -31.94 -4.85
N GLY A 583 12.73 -31.35 -3.86
CA GLY A 583 12.72 -29.91 -3.63
C GLY A 583 13.98 -29.37 -2.97
N VAL A 584 14.77 -30.19 -2.29
CA VAL A 584 15.92 -29.71 -1.49
C VAL A 584 17.05 -29.23 -2.40
N LEU A 585 17.58 -28.01 -2.13
CA LEU A 585 18.81 -27.49 -2.73
C LEU A 585 20.01 -27.72 -1.81
N MET A 586 19.92 -27.23 -0.58
CA MET A 586 20.99 -27.26 0.43
C MET A 586 20.42 -26.97 1.82
N TRP A 587 21.24 -27.20 2.84
CA TRP A 587 20.94 -26.95 4.25
C TRP A 587 21.62 -25.67 4.74
N ASP A 588 20.87 -24.73 5.31
CA ASP A 588 21.39 -23.48 5.87
C ASP A 588 21.22 -23.47 7.40
N VAL A 589 22.31 -23.71 8.15
CA VAL A 589 22.25 -23.87 9.61
C VAL A 589 22.47 -22.55 10.33
N GLY A 590 21.40 -22.00 10.91
CA GLY A 590 21.39 -20.74 11.62
C GLY A 590 21.24 -19.51 10.74
N ASN A 591 20.82 -18.41 11.36
CA ASN A 591 20.63 -17.11 10.72
C ASN A 591 21.00 -15.99 11.71
N GLU A 592 22.05 -15.23 11.39
CA GLU A 592 22.48 -14.02 12.10
C GLU A 592 22.84 -14.23 13.59
N VAL A 593 23.31 -15.42 13.94
CA VAL A 593 23.64 -15.77 15.33
C VAL A 593 24.88 -15.03 15.83
N ILE A 594 25.92 -14.85 15.00
CA ILE A 594 27.15 -14.14 15.39
C ILE A 594 26.88 -12.65 15.57
N LEU A 595 26.07 -12.03 14.70
CA LEU A 595 25.66 -10.63 14.84
C LEU A 595 24.92 -10.41 16.17
N THR A 596 23.82 -11.16 16.38
CA THR A 596 22.86 -10.91 17.46
C THR A 596 23.35 -11.31 18.86
N MET A 597 24.41 -12.14 18.96
CA MET A 597 25.00 -12.54 20.25
C MET A 597 25.31 -11.38 21.21
N GLN A 598 25.67 -10.21 20.67
CA GLN A 598 26.00 -9.03 21.45
C GLN A 598 24.79 -8.37 22.13
N ASP A 599 23.58 -8.71 21.70
CA ASP A 599 22.33 -8.10 22.17
C ASP A 599 21.78 -8.78 23.44
N HIS A 600 22.46 -9.81 23.94
CA HIS A 600 22.02 -10.64 25.07
C HIS A 600 22.67 -10.25 26.42
N GLY A 601 23.16 -9.00 26.56
CA GLY A 601 23.67 -8.46 27.83
C GLY A 601 24.96 -9.11 28.34
N LEU A 602 25.72 -9.76 27.45
CA LEU A 602 26.96 -10.48 27.77
C LEU A 602 28.18 -9.56 27.77
N SER A 603 29.22 -9.92 28.52
CA SER A 603 30.51 -9.21 28.42
C SER A 603 31.15 -9.45 27.04
N ALA A 604 31.98 -8.50 26.58
CA ALA A 604 32.65 -8.63 25.27
C ALA A 604 33.49 -9.92 25.14
N SER A 605 34.11 -10.38 26.24
CA SER A 605 34.86 -11.65 26.26
C SER A 605 33.95 -12.88 26.14
N GLU A 606 32.76 -12.84 26.73
CA GLU A 606 31.78 -13.93 26.61
C GLU A 606 31.16 -13.97 25.22
N VAL A 607 30.82 -12.81 24.65
CA VAL A 607 30.35 -12.70 23.26
C VAL A 607 31.36 -13.34 22.32
N GLU A 608 32.63 -12.97 22.42
CA GLU A 608 33.68 -13.53 21.56
C GLU A 608 33.85 -15.04 21.74
N ALA A 609 33.85 -15.53 22.99
CA ALA A 609 33.92 -16.95 23.27
C ALA A 609 32.73 -17.72 22.65
N ARG A 610 31.51 -17.14 22.73
CA ARG A 610 30.30 -17.74 22.14
C ARG A 610 30.29 -17.69 20.62
N ARG A 611 30.82 -16.65 19.98
CA ARG A 611 30.98 -16.61 18.50
C ARG A 611 31.87 -17.74 18.01
N VAL A 612 33.00 -17.96 18.68
CA VAL A 612 33.90 -19.09 18.40
C VAL A 612 33.21 -20.43 18.70
N GLY A 613 32.50 -20.55 19.82
CA GLY A 613 31.75 -21.74 20.19
C GLY A 613 30.70 -22.11 19.16
N TYR A 614 29.92 -21.13 18.71
CA TYR A 614 28.91 -21.28 17.66
C TYR A 614 29.52 -21.74 16.34
N ALA A 615 30.60 -21.10 15.86
CA ALA A 615 31.25 -21.52 14.62
C ALA A 615 31.76 -22.98 14.69
N LYS A 616 32.26 -23.43 15.84
CA LYS A 616 32.61 -24.84 16.05
C LYS A 616 31.39 -25.76 16.03
N PHE A 617 30.28 -25.32 16.63
CA PHE A 617 29.04 -26.09 16.61
C PHE A 617 28.44 -26.19 15.21
N VAL A 618 28.49 -25.12 14.42
CA VAL A 618 28.14 -25.12 12.98
C VAL A 618 28.95 -26.18 12.23
N ASN A 619 30.26 -26.31 12.50
CA ASN A 619 31.06 -27.38 11.90
C ASN A 619 30.58 -28.79 12.30
N GLN A 620 30.23 -28.97 13.57
CA GLN A 620 29.71 -30.26 14.06
C GLN A 620 28.36 -30.61 13.42
N LEU A 621 27.52 -29.62 13.11
CA LEU A 621 26.29 -29.80 12.34
C LEU A 621 26.62 -30.16 10.89
N ALA A 622 27.50 -29.42 10.21
CA ALA A 622 27.89 -29.72 8.83
C ALA A 622 28.38 -31.17 8.65
N GLN A 623 29.28 -31.63 9.52
CA GLN A 623 29.75 -33.02 9.53
C GLN A 623 28.63 -34.04 9.72
N ALA A 624 27.69 -33.77 10.63
CA ALA A 624 26.59 -34.68 10.91
C ALA A 624 25.55 -34.71 9.78
N ILE A 625 25.30 -33.56 9.15
CA ILE A 625 24.42 -33.44 7.99
C ILE A 625 25.05 -34.16 6.80
N HIS A 626 26.32 -33.97 6.48
CA HIS A 626 26.99 -34.71 5.39
C HIS A 626 26.97 -36.23 5.61
N ALA A 627 27.09 -36.69 6.85
CA ALA A 627 26.97 -38.10 7.18
C ALA A 627 25.54 -38.64 6.96
N ALA A 628 24.52 -37.82 7.23
CA ALA A 628 23.11 -38.18 7.03
C ALA A 628 22.68 -38.03 5.55
N ASP A 629 23.16 -37.00 4.87
CA ASP A 629 22.80 -36.57 3.53
C ASP A 629 24.05 -36.20 2.73
N PRO A 630 24.64 -37.16 1.99
CA PRO A 630 25.78 -36.90 1.14
C PRO A 630 25.40 -36.20 -0.16
N ASN A 631 24.12 -35.91 -0.42
CA ASN A 631 23.64 -35.39 -1.69
C ASN A 631 23.50 -33.88 -1.72
N HIS A 632 23.51 -33.18 -0.58
CA HIS A 632 23.26 -31.74 -0.53
C HIS A 632 24.37 -30.97 0.22
N PRO A 633 24.70 -29.75 -0.23
CA PRO A 633 25.61 -28.86 0.48
C PRO A 633 25.06 -28.38 1.83
N VAL A 634 25.97 -27.92 2.71
CA VAL A 634 25.66 -27.26 3.97
C VAL A 634 26.33 -25.88 4.01
N THR A 635 25.58 -24.86 4.43
CA THR A 635 26.04 -23.49 4.65
C THR A 635 25.52 -22.95 5.99
N SER A 636 25.94 -21.74 6.38
CA SER A 636 25.43 -21.03 7.55
C SER A 636 25.42 -19.53 7.27
N THR A 637 24.28 -18.88 7.53
CA THR A 637 24.03 -17.47 7.17
C THR A 637 24.24 -16.53 8.36
N ASP A 638 24.90 -15.40 8.12
CA ASP A 638 24.99 -14.28 9.06
C ASP A 638 24.88 -12.92 8.34
N ALA A 639 24.72 -11.85 9.11
CA ALA A 639 24.61 -10.51 8.59
C ALA A 639 25.98 -9.97 8.18
N TYR A 640 26.05 -9.43 6.96
CA TYR A 640 27.29 -9.00 6.34
C TYR A 640 28.36 -10.12 6.35
N THR A 641 29.63 -9.78 6.16
CA THR A 641 30.73 -10.74 6.04
C THR A 641 31.43 -11.03 7.38
N GLY A 642 30.87 -10.53 8.50
CA GLY A 642 31.50 -10.57 9.83
C GLY A 642 31.69 -11.98 10.41
N ALA A 643 30.87 -12.94 10.01
CA ALA A 643 30.97 -14.34 10.43
C ALA A 643 32.08 -15.13 9.70
N TRP A 644 32.48 -14.69 8.51
CA TRP A 644 33.37 -15.45 7.64
C TRP A 644 34.76 -15.74 8.24
N PRO A 645 35.41 -14.82 9.00
CA PRO A 645 36.65 -15.14 9.69
C PRO A 645 36.52 -16.32 10.65
N TYR A 646 35.40 -16.42 11.37
CA TYR A 646 35.12 -17.53 12.28
C TYR A 646 34.90 -18.82 11.50
N TYR A 647 34.11 -18.80 10.43
CA TYR A 647 33.86 -19.99 9.61
C TYR A 647 35.12 -20.50 8.90
N LYS A 648 35.98 -19.60 8.42
CA LYS A 648 37.27 -19.97 7.83
C LYS A 648 38.15 -20.74 8.81
N GLN A 649 38.13 -20.35 10.09
CA GLN A 649 38.99 -20.96 11.11
C GLN A 649 38.36 -22.19 11.78
N TYR A 650 37.05 -22.17 12.03
CA TYR A 650 36.38 -23.11 12.92
C TYR A 650 35.28 -23.94 12.25
N ALA A 651 34.85 -23.60 11.02
CA ALA A 651 33.87 -24.34 10.24
C ALA A 651 34.36 -24.77 8.84
N PRO A 652 35.51 -25.49 8.74
CA PRO A 652 36.07 -25.93 7.47
C PRO A 652 35.17 -26.91 6.70
N ASP A 653 34.18 -27.54 7.32
CA ASP A 653 33.29 -28.51 6.65
C ASP A 653 32.06 -27.88 5.98
N LEU A 654 31.86 -26.55 6.06
CA LEU A 654 30.83 -25.89 5.22
C LEU A 654 31.18 -25.99 3.73
N ASP A 655 30.22 -26.22 2.84
CA ASP A 655 30.52 -26.33 1.40
C ASP A 655 30.71 -24.97 0.73
N LEU A 656 30.05 -23.94 1.25
CA LEU A 656 30.11 -22.56 0.80
C LEU A 656 29.89 -21.59 1.98
N LEU A 657 30.13 -20.30 1.75
CA LEU A 657 29.80 -19.24 2.70
C LEU A 657 28.43 -18.64 2.35
N ALA A 658 27.65 -18.21 3.35
CA ALA A 658 26.42 -17.45 3.14
C ALA A 658 26.46 -16.11 3.86
N VAL A 659 25.65 -15.16 3.41
CA VAL A 659 25.59 -13.79 3.94
C VAL A 659 24.26 -13.12 3.61
N ASN A 660 23.70 -12.41 4.59
CA ASN A 660 22.66 -11.40 4.37
C ASN A 660 23.33 -10.05 4.10
N SER A 661 23.04 -9.42 2.96
CA SER A 661 23.58 -8.10 2.61
C SER A 661 22.68 -7.37 1.63
N TYR A 662 22.22 -6.19 2.01
CA TYR A 662 21.24 -5.40 1.24
C TYR A 662 21.92 -4.20 0.57
N GLY A 663 21.86 -3.00 1.17
CA GLY A 663 22.45 -1.78 0.60
C GLY A 663 23.96 -1.86 0.37
N ALA A 664 24.66 -2.67 1.18
CA ALA A 664 26.12 -2.86 1.12
C ALA A 664 26.61 -4.05 0.26
N ILE A 665 25.76 -4.66 -0.58
CA ILE A 665 26.08 -5.90 -1.30
C ILE A 665 27.34 -5.85 -2.19
N GLY A 666 27.68 -4.66 -2.70
CA GLY A 666 28.91 -4.46 -3.49
C GLY A 666 30.21 -4.71 -2.71
N ASN A 667 30.17 -4.75 -1.38
CA ASN A 667 31.35 -5.01 -0.56
C ASN A 667 31.65 -6.52 -0.40
N VAL A 668 30.64 -7.38 -0.58
CA VAL A 668 30.75 -8.82 -0.27
C VAL A 668 31.88 -9.49 -1.06
N TYR A 669 32.02 -9.19 -2.34
CA TYR A 669 33.12 -9.74 -3.16
C TYR A 669 34.49 -9.20 -2.72
N ASN A 670 34.58 -7.92 -2.37
CA ASN A 670 35.84 -7.32 -1.93
C ASN A 670 36.31 -7.94 -0.62
N ASP A 671 35.38 -8.12 0.33
CA ASP A 671 35.63 -8.83 1.59
C ASP A 671 36.06 -10.28 1.35
N TRP A 672 35.46 -10.93 0.34
CA TRP A 672 35.83 -12.27 -0.05
C TRP A 672 37.31 -12.34 -0.50
N VAL A 673 37.72 -11.40 -1.35
CA VAL A 673 39.11 -11.29 -1.84
C VAL A 673 40.06 -10.94 -0.69
N SER A 674 39.76 -9.90 0.09
CA SER A 674 40.65 -9.41 1.15
C SER A 674 40.80 -10.40 2.31
N GLY A 675 39.75 -11.14 2.64
CA GLY A 675 39.79 -12.19 3.65
C GLY A 675 40.47 -13.46 3.16
N GLY A 676 40.83 -13.56 1.88
CA GLY A 676 41.50 -14.71 1.29
C GLY A 676 40.71 -16.00 1.49
N TYR A 677 39.40 -15.95 1.26
CA TYR A 677 38.53 -17.12 1.38
C TYR A 677 38.65 -18.02 0.15
N THR A 678 38.53 -19.33 0.38
CA THR A 678 38.77 -20.36 -0.65
C THR A 678 37.52 -21.14 -1.04
N LYS A 679 36.36 -20.73 -0.54
CA LYS A 679 35.04 -21.30 -0.85
C LYS A 679 34.21 -20.26 -1.58
N PRO A 680 33.31 -20.66 -2.49
CA PRO A 680 32.35 -19.72 -3.07
C PRO A 680 31.36 -19.25 -2.01
N TYR A 681 30.55 -18.25 -2.35
CA TYR A 681 29.48 -17.76 -1.49
C TYR A 681 28.13 -17.66 -2.21
N VAL A 682 27.06 -17.63 -1.42
CA VAL A 682 25.71 -17.23 -1.82
C VAL A 682 25.27 -16.05 -0.96
N VAL A 683 24.48 -15.14 -1.53
CA VAL A 683 23.82 -14.09 -0.73
C VAL A 683 22.41 -14.58 -0.38
N THR A 684 22.15 -14.85 0.89
CA THR A 684 20.91 -15.49 1.35
C THR A 684 19.78 -14.49 1.63
N GLU A 685 20.10 -13.22 1.78
CA GLU A 685 19.16 -12.10 1.73
C GLU A 685 19.82 -10.92 1.05
N ALA A 686 19.19 -10.42 -0.02
CA ALA A 686 19.71 -9.36 -0.87
C ALA A 686 18.60 -8.36 -1.24
N GLY A 687 18.93 -7.13 -1.62
CA GLY A 687 17.92 -6.17 -2.05
C GLY A 687 18.25 -4.71 -1.74
N PRO A 688 17.24 -3.83 -1.70
CA PRO A 688 17.43 -2.43 -1.35
C PRO A 688 17.81 -2.25 0.13
N ALA A 689 18.35 -1.09 0.47
CA ALA A 689 18.82 -0.77 1.82
C ALA A 689 17.75 -1.04 2.90
N GLY A 690 18.16 -1.75 3.97
CA GLY A 690 17.35 -1.98 5.16
C GLY A 690 17.22 -0.74 6.04
N GLU A 691 16.35 -0.78 7.05
CA GLU A 691 16.09 0.40 7.90
C GLU A 691 17.30 0.86 8.72
N TRP A 692 18.24 -0.05 8.98
CA TRP A 692 19.50 0.22 9.68
C TRP A 692 20.59 0.80 8.77
N GLU A 693 20.36 0.88 7.46
CA GLU A 693 21.33 1.40 6.47
C GLU A 693 20.98 2.81 5.96
N VAL A 694 19.85 3.37 6.39
CA VAL A 694 19.34 4.66 5.91
C VAL A 694 19.39 5.74 7.00
N PRO A 695 19.54 7.02 6.63
CA PRO A 695 19.44 8.10 7.60
C PRO A 695 17.99 8.31 8.06
N ASP A 696 17.84 8.92 9.23
CA ASP A 696 16.53 9.37 9.71
C ASP A 696 15.99 10.54 8.88
N ASP A 697 14.67 10.62 8.79
CA ASP A 697 13.94 11.70 8.14
C ASP A 697 13.71 12.91 9.08
N VAL A 698 12.92 13.88 8.62
CA VAL A 698 12.62 15.12 9.36
C VAL A 698 11.98 14.89 10.74
N ASN A 699 11.36 13.73 10.96
CA ASN A 699 10.73 13.36 12.23
C ASN A 699 11.60 12.42 13.08
N GLY A 700 12.84 12.13 12.67
CA GLY A 700 13.78 11.31 13.44
C GLY A 700 13.51 9.80 13.35
N VAL A 701 12.91 9.33 12.25
CA VAL A 701 12.70 7.90 11.98
C VAL A 701 13.32 7.51 10.64
N PRO A 702 13.74 6.24 10.43
CA PRO A 702 14.42 5.81 9.21
C PRO A 702 13.71 6.21 7.91
N THR A 703 14.45 6.89 7.02
CA THR A 703 13.96 7.31 5.70
C THR A 703 13.85 6.10 4.78
N GLU A 704 12.65 5.55 4.66
CA GLU A 704 12.42 4.43 3.77
C GLU A 704 12.57 4.86 2.30
N PRO A 705 13.35 4.10 1.49
CA PRO A 705 13.49 4.40 0.07
C PRO A 705 12.15 4.40 -0.66
N THR A 706 12.02 5.28 -1.64
CA THR A 706 10.89 5.29 -2.58
C THR A 706 10.77 3.95 -3.31
N ASP A 707 9.60 3.58 -3.81
CA ASP A 707 9.37 2.35 -4.56
C ASP A 707 10.24 2.28 -5.82
N LEU A 708 10.47 3.45 -6.45
CA LEU A 708 11.40 3.59 -7.58
C LEU A 708 12.86 3.34 -7.17
N GLN A 709 13.28 3.82 -6.00
CA GLN A 709 14.61 3.53 -5.45
C GLN A 709 14.73 2.05 -5.06
N LYS A 710 13.68 1.42 -4.53
CA LYS A 710 13.66 -0.01 -4.22
C LYS A 710 13.79 -0.86 -5.48
N ARG A 711 13.06 -0.52 -6.55
CA ARG A 711 13.22 -1.13 -7.88
C ARG A 711 14.67 -1.08 -8.37
N ALA A 712 15.30 0.09 -8.26
CA ALA A 712 16.71 0.25 -8.60
C ALA A 712 17.63 -0.56 -7.68
N GLY A 713 17.31 -0.62 -6.38
CA GLY A 713 18.02 -1.42 -5.38
C GLY A 713 18.08 -2.90 -5.74
N TYR A 714 16.95 -3.54 -6.09
CA TYR A 714 16.94 -4.93 -6.55
C TYR A 714 17.74 -5.15 -7.83
N THR A 715 17.65 -4.20 -8.78
CA THR A 715 18.45 -4.29 -10.01
C THR A 715 19.95 -4.21 -9.72
N ASN A 716 20.35 -3.29 -8.85
CA ASN A 716 21.74 -3.11 -8.44
C ASN A 716 22.25 -4.33 -7.66
N SER A 717 21.42 -4.86 -6.77
CA SER A 717 21.69 -6.09 -6.00
C SER A 717 22.03 -7.25 -6.93
N TRP A 718 21.12 -7.58 -7.84
CA TRP A 718 21.34 -8.66 -8.80
C TRP A 718 22.56 -8.45 -9.70
N ASN A 719 22.80 -7.21 -10.14
CA ASN A 719 23.98 -6.88 -10.96
C ASN A 719 25.29 -7.08 -10.18
N ALA A 720 25.33 -6.73 -8.90
CA ALA A 720 26.50 -6.95 -8.05
C ALA A 720 26.81 -8.45 -7.86
N ILE A 721 25.78 -9.27 -7.67
CA ILE A 721 25.92 -10.74 -7.59
C ILE A 721 26.41 -11.30 -8.93
N ASN A 722 25.81 -10.88 -10.04
CA ASN A 722 26.15 -11.36 -11.38
C ASN A 722 27.51 -10.90 -11.91
N ALA A 723 28.13 -9.91 -11.28
CA ALA A 723 29.48 -9.49 -11.64
C ALA A 723 30.54 -10.58 -11.36
N HIS A 724 30.20 -11.58 -10.53
CA HIS A 724 31.16 -12.59 -10.03
C HIS A 724 30.63 -14.04 -10.09
N PRO A 725 30.12 -14.54 -11.24
CA PRO A 725 29.28 -15.75 -11.35
C PRO A 725 29.98 -17.09 -11.04
N LYS A 726 31.29 -17.05 -10.76
CA LYS A 726 32.14 -18.20 -10.43
C LYS A 726 32.63 -18.20 -8.97
N VAL A 727 32.20 -17.20 -8.20
CA VAL A 727 32.49 -17.01 -6.79
C VAL A 727 31.20 -16.77 -6.04
N ALA A 728 30.36 -15.84 -6.53
CA ALA A 728 28.98 -15.67 -6.12
C ALA A 728 28.09 -16.65 -6.91
N LEU A 729 27.51 -17.63 -6.23
CA LEU A 729 26.69 -18.69 -6.87
C LEU A 729 25.24 -18.26 -7.12
N GLY A 730 24.91 -17.00 -6.79
CA GLY A 730 23.60 -16.40 -6.91
C GLY A 730 23.12 -15.84 -5.58
N ALA A 731 21.83 -15.54 -5.50
CA ALA A 731 21.23 -14.99 -4.30
C ALA A 731 19.74 -15.30 -4.16
N THR A 732 19.25 -15.20 -2.93
CA THR A 732 17.83 -15.04 -2.63
C THR A 732 17.54 -13.60 -2.25
N GLU A 733 16.87 -12.86 -3.14
CA GLU A 733 16.48 -11.47 -2.84
C GLU A 733 15.36 -11.47 -1.78
N PHE A 734 15.29 -10.40 -1.01
CA PHE A 734 14.36 -10.21 0.08
C PHE A 734 13.37 -9.11 -0.35
N HIS A 735 12.09 -9.38 -0.56
CA HIS A 735 11.33 -10.54 -0.08
C HIS A 735 10.07 -10.84 -0.90
N TYR A 736 9.72 -12.11 -1.07
CA TYR A 736 8.40 -12.54 -1.53
C TYR A 736 7.50 -12.75 -0.31
N GLY A 737 6.90 -11.66 0.17
CA GLY A 737 6.21 -11.58 1.46
C GLY A 737 4.71 -11.30 1.35
N LEU A 738 3.97 -11.55 2.43
CA LEU A 738 2.59 -11.06 2.61
C LEU A 738 2.47 -10.14 3.83
N GLU A 739 3.37 -10.32 4.78
CA GLU A 739 3.51 -9.62 6.04
C GLU A 739 3.95 -8.16 5.87
N ASN A 740 3.75 -7.37 6.93
CA ASN A 740 4.10 -5.95 6.96
C ASN A 740 5.40 -5.70 7.77
N ASP A 741 6.44 -6.48 7.47
CA ASP A 741 7.71 -6.38 8.18
C ASP A 741 8.31 -4.96 8.13
N PHE A 742 8.99 -4.61 9.21
CA PHE A 742 9.54 -3.27 9.43
C PHE A 742 8.52 -2.13 9.47
N GLY A 743 7.24 -2.43 9.79
CA GLY A 743 6.19 -1.42 9.97
C GLY A 743 5.50 -1.03 8.67
N GLY A 744 5.46 -1.94 7.69
CA GLY A 744 4.86 -1.72 6.38
C GLY A 744 5.47 -2.64 5.35
N VAL A 745 5.72 -2.13 4.15
CA VAL A 745 6.13 -2.96 3.00
C VAL A 745 7.61 -2.75 2.65
N TRP A 746 8.50 -2.56 3.62
CA TRP A 746 9.83 -2.01 3.35
C TRP A 746 10.59 -2.78 2.26
N LEU A 747 10.73 -4.10 2.42
CA LEU A 747 11.50 -4.96 1.53
C LEU A 747 10.62 -5.92 0.71
N ASN A 748 9.31 -5.70 0.67
CA ASN A 748 8.40 -6.60 -0.03
C ASN A 748 8.40 -6.37 -1.54
N THR A 749 8.69 -7.40 -2.33
CA THR A 749 8.46 -7.41 -3.79
C THR A 749 7.02 -7.77 -4.14
N PHE A 750 6.36 -8.46 -3.21
CA PHE A 750 4.97 -8.89 -3.24
C PHE A 750 4.37 -8.53 -1.87
N THR A 751 3.11 -8.06 -1.83
CA THR A 751 2.45 -7.71 -0.56
C THR A 751 0.95 -7.83 -0.70
N GLY A 752 0.25 -8.42 0.27
CA GLY A 752 -1.23 -8.52 0.27
C GLY A 752 -1.85 -9.17 -0.98
N GLY A 753 -1.06 -9.88 -1.82
CA GLY A 753 -1.52 -10.41 -3.10
C GLY A 753 -1.15 -9.58 -4.34
N TRP A 754 -0.50 -8.42 -4.16
CA TRP A 754 -0.14 -7.48 -5.23
C TRP A 754 1.36 -7.50 -5.54
N ARG A 755 1.69 -7.44 -6.83
CA ARG A 755 3.07 -7.33 -7.32
C ARG A 755 3.51 -5.86 -7.30
N ARG A 756 4.74 -5.60 -6.87
CA ARG A 756 5.32 -4.26 -6.80
C ARG A 756 6.39 -4.04 -7.86
N LEU A 757 6.91 -2.81 -7.95
CA LEU A 757 8.00 -2.48 -8.87
C LEU A 757 9.25 -3.36 -8.69
N GLY A 758 9.55 -3.80 -7.45
CA GLY A 758 10.62 -4.75 -7.16
C GLY A 758 10.42 -6.12 -7.82
N TYR A 759 9.17 -6.63 -7.87
CA TYR A 759 8.85 -7.86 -8.59
C TYR A 759 9.19 -7.72 -10.07
N GLY A 760 8.77 -6.62 -10.70
CA GLY A 760 9.04 -6.37 -12.12
C GLY A 760 10.53 -6.28 -12.43
N ALA A 761 11.31 -5.62 -11.58
CA ALA A 761 12.77 -5.55 -11.73
C ALA A 761 13.41 -6.94 -11.69
N LEU A 762 13.03 -7.77 -10.73
CA LEU A 762 13.60 -9.11 -10.60
C LEU A 762 13.14 -10.06 -11.71
N LYS A 763 11.90 -9.95 -12.19
CA LYS A 763 11.46 -10.70 -13.38
C LYS A 763 12.32 -10.35 -14.60
N GLN A 764 12.51 -9.06 -14.87
CA GLN A 764 13.38 -8.60 -15.95
C GLN A 764 14.82 -9.11 -15.76
N ALA A 765 15.34 -9.06 -14.54
CA ALA A 765 16.67 -9.50 -14.19
C ALA A 765 16.88 -11.02 -14.36
N TYR A 766 15.87 -11.83 -14.05
CA TYR A 766 15.95 -13.29 -14.07
C TYR A 766 15.63 -13.89 -15.44
N THR A 767 14.71 -13.28 -16.20
CA THR A 767 14.21 -13.82 -17.47
C THR A 767 14.67 -13.05 -18.70
N GLY A 768 15.08 -11.79 -18.53
CA GLY A 768 15.33 -10.86 -19.64
C GLY A 768 14.06 -10.20 -20.19
N THR A 769 12.88 -10.51 -19.64
CA THR A 769 11.58 -10.03 -20.11
C THR A 769 10.87 -9.20 -19.03
N PRO A 770 10.28 -8.03 -19.37
CA PRO A 770 9.57 -7.22 -18.40
C PRO A 770 8.21 -7.86 -18.04
N LEU A 771 7.47 -7.19 -17.15
CA LEU A 771 6.05 -7.51 -16.97
C LEU A 771 5.24 -7.03 -18.18
N ASP A 772 4.25 -7.80 -18.59
CA ASP A 772 3.29 -7.38 -19.61
C ASP A 772 2.51 -6.13 -19.16
N ASN A 773 2.25 -6.04 -17.85
CA ASN A 773 1.59 -4.93 -17.18
C ASN A 773 2.36 -4.58 -15.90
N SER A 774 2.82 -3.34 -15.78
CA SER A 774 3.71 -2.87 -14.72
C SER A 774 2.96 -2.04 -13.69
N ALA A 775 3.39 -2.14 -12.42
CA ALA A 775 2.83 -1.36 -11.33
C ALA A 775 2.84 0.16 -11.60
N PRO A 776 1.85 0.92 -11.09
CA PRO A 776 1.87 2.37 -11.10
C PRO A 776 3.15 2.92 -10.46
N GLU A 777 3.66 4.01 -11.02
CA GLU A 777 4.83 4.72 -10.52
C GLU A 777 4.39 6.00 -9.80
N ILE A 778 4.68 6.09 -8.50
CA ILE A 778 4.59 7.34 -7.76
C ILE A 778 5.98 8.01 -7.79
N ARG A 779 6.12 9.07 -8.58
CA ARG A 779 7.40 9.78 -8.82
C ARG A 779 7.74 10.76 -7.72
N ALA A 780 6.73 11.31 -7.06
CA ALA A 780 6.87 12.22 -5.94
C ALA A 780 5.68 12.08 -4.99
N MET A 781 5.93 12.29 -3.70
CA MET A 781 4.90 12.38 -2.65
C MET A 781 5.25 13.52 -1.70
N THR A 782 4.28 14.37 -1.40
CA THR A 782 4.39 15.49 -0.46
C THR A 782 3.30 15.39 0.62
N VAL A 783 3.62 15.90 1.81
CA VAL A 783 2.71 15.94 2.96
C VAL A 783 2.74 17.35 3.56
N SER A 784 1.58 17.96 3.77
CA SER A 784 1.52 19.28 4.43
C SER A 784 1.78 19.16 5.93
N ASN A 785 2.53 20.11 6.50
CA ASN A 785 2.82 20.21 7.93
C ASN A 785 3.39 18.93 8.58
N GLN A 786 4.26 18.22 7.86
CA GLN A 786 4.78 16.89 8.23
C GLN A 786 5.30 16.75 9.68
N THR A 787 5.79 17.83 10.29
CA THR A 787 6.41 17.82 11.63
C THR A 787 5.47 18.19 12.79
N ALA A 788 4.25 18.64 12.49
CA ALA A 788 3.30 19.11 13.48
C ALA A 788 1.86 19.03 12.94
N VAL A 789 1.35 17.80 12.83
CA VAL A 789 -0.03 17.53 12.45
C VAL A 789 -0.88 17.43 13.73
N PRO A 790 -1.89 18.29 13.94
CA PRO A 790 -2.77 18.18 15.09
C PRO A 790 -3.51 16.84 15.13
N ALA A 791 -3.54 16.19 16.30
CA ALA A 791 -4.33 14.97 16.52
C ALA A 791 -5.80 15.19 16.15
N GLY A 792 -6.41 14.23 15.45
CA GLY A 792 -7.78 14.33 14.94
C GLY A 792 -8.03 15.40 13.87
N GLY A 793 -7.04 16.27 13.60
CA GLY A 793 -7.08 17.30 12.57
C GLY A 793 -6.88 16.74 11.15
N THR A 794 -6.80 17.62 10.16
CA THR A 794 -6.58 17.22 8.77
C THR A 794 -5.28 17.79 8.20
N TYR A 795 -4.72 17.05 7.25
CA TYR A 795 -3.58 17.46 6.44
C TYR A 795 -3.75 16.94 5.01
N THR A 796 -2.88 17.36 4.11
CA THR A 796 -2.98 17.05 2.68
C THR A 796 -1.78 16.21 2.27
N ILE A 797 -2.06 15.19 1.45
CA ILE A 797 -1.06 14.43 0.71
C ILE A 797 -1.23 14.75 -0.77
N SER A 798 -0.13 14.86 -1.51
CA SER A 798 -0.16 14.94 -2.97
C SER A 798 0.90 14.05 -3.59
N THR A 799 0.50 13.27 -4.59
CA THR A 799 1.37 12.37 -5.34
C THR A 799 1.42 12.72 -6.81
N ASP A 800 2.60 12.59 -7.42
CA ASP A 800 2.76 12.53 -8.87
C ASP A 800 2.76 11.05 -9.28
N THR A 801 1.61 10.55 -9.72
CA THR A 801 1.41 9.12 -9.99
C THR A 801 1.05 8.91 -11.46
N SER A 802 1.72 7.95 -12.09
CA SER A 802 1.44 7.55 -13.48
C SER A 802 1.46 6.04 -13.62
N ASP A 803 0.53 5.49 -14.39
CA ASP A 803 0.54 4.08 -14.75
C ASP A 803 1.25 3.90 -16.12
N PRO A 804 2.27 3.04 -16.23
CA PRO A 804 3.00 2.83 -17.49
C PRO A 804 2.14 2.27 -18.63
N ASN A 805 1.08 1.55 -18.31
CA ASN A 805 0.18 0.88 -19.25
C ASN A 805 -1.07 1.72 -19.56
N GLY A 806 -1.30 2.81 -18.81
CA GLY A 806 -2.45 3.71 -18.97
C GLY A 806 -3.71 3.20 -18.25
N ASP A 807 -3.54 2.31 -17.27
CA ASP A 807 -4.64 1.69 -16.54
C ASP A 807 -5.33 2.67 -15.58
N LEU A 808 -6.49 2.25 -15.05
CA LEU A 808 -7.19 3.02 -14.03
C LEU A 808 -6.43 2.92 -12.71
N ILE A 809 -5.92 4.05 -12.22
CA ILE A 809 -5.31 4.10 -10.90
C ILE A 809 -6.39 4.36 -9.85
N ARG A 810 -6.47 3.48 -8.86
CA ARG A 810 -7.31 3.65 -7.66
C ARG A 810 -6.41 3.68 -6.43
N TYR A 811 -6.82 4.43 -5.40
CA TYR A 811 -5.94 4.70 -4.25
C TYR A 811 -6.47 4.15 -2.93
N ASN A 812 -5.55 3.73 -2.06
CA ASN A 812 -5.83 3.56 -0.64
C ASN A 812 -4.70 4.14 0.21
N LEU A 813 -5.03 4.57 1.43
CA LEU A 813 -4.07 5.11 2.37
C LEU A 813 -4.05 4.26 3.65
N MET A 814 -2.85 3.99 4.17
CA MET A 814 -2.63 3.18 5.37
C MET A 814 -1.70 3.89 6.36
N TYR A 815 -1.95 3.74 7.65
CA TYR A 815 -1.06 4.19 8.73
C TYR A 815 -0.27 3.03 9.33
N SER A 816 0.98 3.32 9.70
CA SER A 816 1.82 2.51 10.58
C SER A 816 2.16 3.28 11.84
N ASP A 817 1.99 2.63 12.99
CA ASP A 817 2.29 3.17 14.32
C ASP A 817 3.58 2.58 14.93
N LYS A 818 4.43 1.93 14.11
CA LYS A 818 5.67 1.26 14.54
C LYS A 818 6.51 2.10 15.51
N TYR A 819 6.71 3.38 15.22
CA TYR A 819 7.56 4.26 16.04
C TYR A 819 6.88 4.76 17.32
N ILE A 820 5.70 4.21 17.64
CA ILE A 820 4.93 4.47 18.85
C ILE A 820 4.70 3.17 19.62
N SER A 821 4.30 2.09 18.93
CA SER A 821 3.95 0.81 19.56
C SER A 821 5.01 -0.29 19.41
N GLY A 822 5.93 -0.16 18.45
CA GLY A 822 6.78 -1.25 17.97
C GLY A 822 6.07 -2.23 17.04
N GLY A 823 4.78 -2.03 16.75
CA GLY A 823 3.96 -2.90 15.91
C GLY A 823 4.34 -2.84 14.43
N THR A 824 4.02 -3.91 13.71
CA THR A 824 4.26 -4.04 12.26
C THR A 824 2.99 -3.87 11.43
N GLY A 825 1.81 -3.84 12.06
CA GLY A 825 0.52 -3.74 11.39
C GLY A 825 0.27 -2.40 10.68
N LEU A 826 -0.58 -2.46 9.66
CA LEU A 826 -1.11 -1.28 8.97
C LEU A 826 -2.60 -1.12 9.29
N THR A 827 -3.06 0.13 9.35
CA THR A 827 -4.46 0.48 9.63
C THR A 827 -5.02 1.39 8.55
N ASN A 828 -6.30 1.20 8.19
CA ASN A 828 -6.95 1.99 7.15
C ASN A 828 -7.10 3.45 7.57
N VAL A 829 -6.81 4.35 6.64
CA VAL A 829 -6.90 5.80 6.85
C VAL A 829 -8.30 6.30 6.51
N VAL A 830 -8.79 7.31 7.24
CA VAL A 830 -9.96 8.10 6.82
C VAL A 830 -9.46 9.26 5.96
N PHE A 831 -9.86 9.28 4.69
CA PHE A 831 -9.44 10.31 3.74
C PHE A 831 -10.53 10.63 2.71
N THR A 832 -10.39 11.79 2.08
CA THR A 832 -11.15 12.20 0.89
C THR A 832 -10.19 12.27 -0.29
N ASP A 833 -10.53 11.57 -1.38
CA ASP A 833 -9.83 11.69 -2.66
C ASP A 833 -10.28 13.00 -3.35
N ASN A 834 -9.37 13.96 -3.49
CA ASN A 834 -9.63 15.25 -4.12
C ASN A 834 -9.37 15.21 -5.65
N GLY A 835 -8.99 14.05 -6.19
CA GLY A 835 -8.55 13.87 -7.56
C GLY A 835 -7.08 14.22 -7.79
N ASN A 836 -6.54 13.82 -8.95
CA ASN A 836 -5.17 14.09 -9.39
C ASN A 836 -4.08 13.72 -8.35
N GLY A 837 -4.28 12.61 -7.61
CA GLY A 837 -3.33 12.16 -6.59
C GLY A 837 -3.29 13.04 -5.33
N SER A 838 -4.29 13.89 -5.09
CA SER A 838 -4.41 14.69 -3.87
C SER A 838 -5.42 14.10 -2.90
N PHE A 839 -5.05 14.03 -1.61
CA PHE A 839 -5.90 13.48 -0.56
C PHE A 839 -5.98 14.44 0.62
N THR A 840 -7.19 14.66 1.14
CA THR A 840 -7.39 15.27 2.46
C THR A 840 -7.48 14.14 3.48
N VAL A 841 -6.58 14.13 4.45
CA VAL A 841 -6.36 13.00 5.35
C VAL A 841 -6.63 13.40 6.79
N ARG A 842 -7.37 12.58 7.55
CA ARG A 842 -7.54 12.77 8.99
C ARG A 842 -6.36 12.15 9.74
N ALA A 843 -5.76 12.91 10.64
CA ALA A 843 -4.70 12.46 11.53
C ALA A 843 -5.25 11.52 12.62
N PRO A 844 -4.46 10.53 13.08
CA PRO A 844 -4.80 9.74 14.26
C PRO A 844 -4.93 10.61 15.52
N GLU A 845 -5.65 10.11 16.53
CA GLU A 845 -5.72 10.76 17.85
C GLU A 845 -4.45 10.53 18.69
N LYS A 846 -3.81 9.37 18.51
CA LYS A 846 -2.64 8.98 19.29
C LYS A 846 -1.39 9.73 18.81
N LEU A 847 -0.76 10.43 19.74
CA LEU A 847 0.43 11.26 19.52
C LEU A 847 1.66 10.41 19.16
N GLY A 848 2.58 11.00 18.42
CA GLY A 848 3.86 10.36 18.06
C GLY A 848 4.19 10.46 16.58
N VAL A 849 5.23 9.73 16.16
CA VAL A 849 5.63 9.66 14.75
C VAL A 849 4.95 8.46 14.09
N TRP A 850 4.18 8.73 13.05
CA TRP A 850 3.49 7.75 12.22
C TRP A 850 4.15 7.69 10.86
N LYS A 851 3.99 6.58 10.13
CA LYS A 851 4.15 6.57 8.67
C LYS A 851 2.79 6.47 8.00
N VAL A 852 2.58 7.29 6.97
CA VAL A 852 1.43 7.18 6.07
C VAL A 852 1.91 6.64 4.74
N TYR A 853 1.21 5.61 4.24
CA TYR A 853 1.47 4.95 2.97
C TYR A 853 0.34 5.27 1.99
N VAL A 854 0.68 5.56 0.73
CA VAL A 854 -0.24 5.68 -0.39
C VAL A 854 -0.04 4.47 -1.29
N TYR A 855 -1.11 3.69 -1.48
CA TYR A 855 -1.19 2.55 -2.39
C TYR A 855 -1.89 3.02 -3.66
N ALA A 856 -1.28 2.78 -4.82
CA ALA A 856 -1.82 3.05 -6.15
C ALA A 856 -1.97 1.74 -6.92
N PHE A 857 -3.21 1.30 -7.13
CA PHE A 857 -3.56 0.02 -7.77
C PHE A 857 -3.91 0.24 -9.25
N ASP A 858 -3.49 -0.68 -10.12
CA ASP A 858 -3.78 -0.66 -11.57
C ASP A 858 -5.01 -1.48 -11.99
N GLY A 859 -5.48 -2.37 -11.12
CA GLY A 859 -6.53 -3.34 -11.42
C GLY A 859 -6.10 -4.59 -12.19
N HIS A 860 -4.80 -4.76 -12.43
CA HIS A 860 -4.17 -5.91 -13.10
C HIS A 860 -3.34 -6.78 -12.15
N GLY A 861 -3.41 -6.50 -10.85
CA GLY A 861 -2.70 -7.24 -9.81
C GLY A 861 -1.39 -6.58 -9.37
N ASN A 862 -1.13 -5.35 -9.79
CA ASN A 862 0.06 -4.61 -9.37
C ASN A 862 -0.29 -3.38 -8.52
N VAL A 863 0.70 -2.96 -7.73
CA VAL A 863 0.58 -1.79 -6.85
C VAL A 863 1.88 -1.01 -6.76
N GLY A 864 1.79 0.31 -6.89
CA GLY A 864 2.85 1.26 -6.52
C GLY A 864 2.61 1.77 -5.11
N ILE A 865 3.64 1.82 -4.27
CA ILE A 865 3.49 2.23 -2.87
C ILE A 865 4.55 3.25 -2.46
N GLU A 866 4.12 4.42 -1.98
CA GLU A 866 4.99 5.43 -1.40
C GLU A 866 4.61 5.76 0.03
N GLN A 867 5.57 6.28 0.78
CA GLN A 867 5.37 6.63 2.18
C GLN A 867 6.08 7.91 2.60
N LYS A 868 5.54 8.53 3.65
CA LYS A 868 6.18 9.61 4.41
C LYS A 868 5.84 9.47 5.90
N SER A 869 6.74 9.92 6.77
CA SER A 869 6.39 10.07 8.18
C SER A 869 5.54 11.32 8.41
N ILE A 870 4.72 11.33 9.46
CA ILE A 870 4.14 12.53 10.05
C ILE A 870 4.35 12.51 11.56
N LYS A 871 4.48 13.67 12.19
CA LYS A 871 4.44 13.79 13.65
C LYS A 871 3.10 14.35 14.10
N VAL A 872 2.32 13.51 14.74
CA VAL A 872 1.05 13.87 15.36
C VAL A 872 1.33 14.53 16.71
N VAL A 873 0.83 15.75 16.88
CA VAL A 873 1.03 16.60 18.06
C VAL A 873 -0.30 16.98 18.69
N PRO A 874 -0.32 17.38 19.98
CA PRO A 874 -1.54 17.88 20.60
C PRO A 874 -2.17 19.03 19.80
N PRO A 875 -3.50 19.07 19.63
CA PRO A 875 -4.18 20.19 19.00
C PRO A 875 -3.96 21.46 19.81
N THR A 876 -3.56 22.53 19.13
CA THR A 876 -3.34 23.83 19.80
C THR A 876 -4.68 24.53 19.99
N VAL A 877 -5.04 24.80 21.24
CA VAL A 877 -6.19 25.66 21.57
C VAL A 877 -5.71 27.11 21.67
N PRO A 878 -6.31 28.05 20.93
CA PRO A 878 -6.03 29.47 21.11
C PRO A 878 -6.34 29.96 22.54
N GLY A 879 -5.68 31.04 22.96
CA GLY A 879 -5.96 31.69 24.24
C GLY A 879 -5.13 31.18 25.43
N THR A 880 -5.62 31.43 26.64
CA THR A 880 -4.91 31.10 27.89
C THR A 880 -5.53 29.87 28.56
N ASN A 881 -4.74 28.81 28.77
CA ASN A 881 -5.13 27.68 29.62
C ASN A 881 -5.12 28.13 31.10
N LEU A 882 -6.30 28.38 31.66
CA LEU A 882 -6.53 28.78 33.04
C LEU A 882 -6.29 27.64 34.04
N ALA A 883 -6.34 26.38 33.59
CA ALA A 883 -6.14 25.20 34.42
C ALA A 883 -4.66 24.86 34.63
N ARG A 884 -3.77 25.32 33.74
CA ARG A 884 -2.35 24.95 33.77
C ARG A 884 -1.68 25.27 35.10
N GLY A 885 -1.08 24.25 35.72
CA GLY A 885 -0.39 24.32 37.01
C GLY A 885 -1.28 24.65 38.22
N LYS A 886 -2.61 24.56 38.07
CA LYS A 886 -3.56 24.82 39.15
C LYS A 886 -3.71 23.64 40.12
N THR A 887 -4.32 23.88 41.26
CA THR A 887 -4.62 22.84 42.24
C THR A 887 -5.72 21.92 41.70
N VAL A 888 -5.43 20.62 41.68
CA VAL A 888 -6.36 19.59 41.22
C VAL A 888 -6.67 18.61 42.35
N THR A 889 -7.93 18.20 42.43
CA THR A 889 -8.41 17.13 43.32
C THR A 889 -9.24 16.15 42.50
N ALA A 890 -9.20 14.87 42.85
CA ALA A 890 -9.98 13.84 42.20
C ALA A 890 -10.71 12.98 43.23
N SER A 891 -11.69 12.21 42.77
CA SER A 891 -12.32 11.16 43.59
C SER A 891 -11.32 10.11 44.07
N SER A 892 -10.35 9.77 43.21
CA SER A 892 -9.32 8.77 43.45
C SER A 892 -8.18 8.92 42.45
N TYR A 893 -7.08 8.21 42.69
CA TYR A 893 -6.00 8.04 41.72
C TYR A 893 -5.30 6.70 41.93
N GLN A 894 -4.69 6.15 40.87
CA GLN A 894 -3.93 4.91 40.95
C GLN A 894 -2.56 5.17 41.63
N PRO A 895 -2.22 4.45 42.72
CA PRO A 895 -0.99 4.69 43.48
C PRO A 895 0.28 4.18 42.78
N THR A 896 0.14 3.41 41.71
CA THR A 896 1.25 2.80 40.95
C THR A 896 0.98 2.90 39.44
N GLY A 897 2.04 3.02 38.63
CA GLY A 897 1.98 3.08 37.18
C GLY A 897 3.40 3.17 36.58
N SER A 898 3.51 3.15 35.25
CA SER A 898 4.80 3.07 34.53
C SER A 898 5.81 4.15 34.93
N ASN A 899 5.33 5.32 35.37
CA ASN A 899 6.14 6.46 35.84
C ASN A 899 5.84 6.86 37.30
N GLY A 900 5.36 5.91 38.13
CA GLY A 900 4.96 6.16 39.53
C GLY A 900 3.44 6.39 39.71
N PRO A 901 2.98 7.01 40.81
CA PRO A 901 1.56 7.29 41.04
C PRO A 901 0.96 8.19 39.96
N GLN A 902 -0.27 7.92 39.51
CA GLN A 902 -0.94 8.66 38.42
C GLN A 902 -1.74 9.84 38.96
N LEU A 903 -1.03 10.86 39.43
CA LEU A 903 -1.58 11.94 40.27
C LEU A 903 -2.58 12.86 39.54
N PRO A 904 -3.58 13.43 40.25
CA PRO A 904 -4.51 14.41 39.67
C PRO A 904 -3.83 15.64 39.04
N ALA A 905 -2.69 16.07 39.61
CA ALA A 905 -1.95 17.24 39.12
C ALA A 905 -1.34 17.03 37.73
N TYR A 906 -1.14 15.79 37.30
CA TYR A 906 -0.58 15.49 35.98
C TYR A 906 -1.54 15.79 34.84
N ALA A 907 -2.84 15.91 35.11
CA ALA A 907 -3.79 16.32 34.08
C ALA A 907 -3.77 17.84 33.81
N VAL A 908 -2.89 18.64 34.41
CA VAL A 908 -2.83 20.09 34.16
C VAL A 908 -1.40 20.65 34.10
N ASP A 909 -0.39 19.80 33.95
CA ASP A 909 1.01 20.24 33.91
C ASP A 909 1.46 20.63 32.49
N GLY A 910 0.70 20.26 31.46
CA GLY A 910 1.03 20.46 30.06
C GLY A 910 2.08 19.48 29.54
N ASP A 911 2.31 18.35 30.22
CA ASP A 911 3.17 17.25 29.78
C ASP A 911 2.32 16.02 29.42
N TYR A 912 2.22 15.75 28.11
CA TYR A 912 1.48 14.60 27.58
C TYR A 912 2.20 13.24 27.79
N GLY A 913 3.32 13.22 28.51
CA GLY A 913 3.97 12.01 29.02
C GLY A 913 3.52 11.60 30.43
N THR A 914 2.75 12.44 31.12
CA THR A 914 2.20 12.20 32.46
C THR A 914 0.68 12.29 32.47
N ARG A 915 0.00 11.50 33.30
CA ARG A 915 -1.48 11.43 33.33
C ARG A 915 -2.03 11.27 34.73
N TRP A 916 -3.24 11.78 34.92
CA TRP A 916 -4.11 11.32 36.01
C TRP A 916 -4.77 10.01 35.59
N ALA A 917 -4.90 9.05 36.51
CA ALA A 917 -5.68 7.83 36.30
C ALA A 917 -6.51 7.51 37.55
N SER A 918 -7.82 7.32 37.39
CA SER A 918 -8.73 6.98 38.49
C SER A 918 -8.70 5.49 38.85
N GLU A 919 -9.30 5.17 39.99
CA GLU A 919 -9.78 3.81 40.27
C GLU A 919 -10.89 3.39 39.28
N TRP A 920 -11.13 2.08 39.18
CA TRP A 920 -11.94 1.48 38.11
C TRP A 920 -13.45 1.55 38.39
N VAL A 921 -13.99 2.76 38.49
CA VAL A 921 -15.40 3.04 38.79
C VAL A 921 -15.98 4.12 37.87
N ASP A 922 -17.24 3.97 37.47
CA ASP A 922 -17.91 4.93 36.56
C ASP A 922 -18.21 6.28 37.21
N THR A 923 -18.14 6.37 38.54
CA THR A 923 -18.45 7.58 39.32
C THR A 923 -17.24 8.46 39.60
N ALA A 924 -16.08 8.14 39.01
CA ALA A 924 -14.86 8.91 39.22
C ALA A 924 -14.91 10.30 38.57
N TRP A 925 -14.26 11.28 39.20
CA TRP A 925 -14.23 12.67 38.76
C TRP A 925 -12.89 13.34 39.03
N LEU A 926 -12.59 14.38 38.23
CA LEU A 926 -11.41 15.23 38.35
C LEU A 926 -11.82 16.71 38.38
N ARG A 927 -11.35 17.47 39.36
CA ARG A 927 -11.72 18.89 39.60
C ARG A 927 -10.48 19.77 39.67
N VAL A 928 -10.50 20.86 38.91
CA VAL A 928 -9.50 21.93 38.93
C VAL A 928 -10.06 23.15 39.69
N ASP A 929 -9.28 23.72 40.60
CA ASP A 929 -9.52 25.04 41.21
C ASP A 929 -8.75 26.13 40.45
N LEU A 930 -9.46 26.98 39.70
CA LEU A 930 -8.85 28.06 38.92
C LEU A 930 -8.24 29.18 39.80
N GLY A 931 -8.54 29.17 41.11
CA GLY A 931 -8.05 30.10 42.13
C GLY A 931 -9.00 31.27 42.41
N SER A 932 -9.84 31.63 41.44
CA SER A 932 -10.95 32.59 41.60
C SER A 932 -12.04 32.28 40.58
N VAL A 933 -13.19 32.94 40.66
CA VAL A 933 -14.21 32.84 39.61
C VAL A 933 -13.63 33.40 38.31
N GLN A 934 -13.65 32.59 37.25
CA GLN A 934 -13.14 32.92 35.92
C GLN A 934 -14.21 32.60 34.87
N SER A 935 -14.31 33.43 33.83
CA SER A 935 -15.04 33.08 32.61
C SER A 935 -14.12 32.39 31.61
N PHE A 936 -14.65 31.41 30.90
CA PHE A 936 -13.96 30.65 29.85
C PHE A 936 -14.97 30.23 28.78
N ASN A 937 -14.49 29.93 27.58
CA ASN A 937 -15.32 29.61 26.40
C ASN A 937 -14.89 28.33 25.68
N HIS A 938 -13.88 27.62 26.20
CA HIS A 938 -13.44 26.37 25.64
C HIS A 938 -12.86 25.43 26.72
N VAL A 939 -13.05 24.13 26.56
CA VAL A 939 -12.44 23.07 27.39
C VAL A 939 -11.86 22.02 26.46
N GLN A 940 -10.61 21.61 26.70
CA GLN A 940 -9.99 20.50 25.98
C GLN A 940 -9.67 19.38 26.95
N LEU A 941 -10.10 18.16 26.64
CA LEU A 941 -9.73 16.95 27.37
C LEU A 941 -8.86 16.08 26.47
N ALA A 942 -7.70 15.67 26.96
CA ALA A 942 -6.84 14.72 26.27
C ALA A 942 -6.86 13.39 27.02
N TRP A 943 -7.59 12.42 26.50
CA TRP A 943 -7.75 11.11 27.10
C TRP A 943 -6.59 10.17 26.76
N GLU A 944 -6.31 9.25 27.67
CA GLU A 944 -5.55 8.04 27.37
C GLU A 944 -6.48 6.97 26.76
N ASN A 945 -5.96 5.79 26.39
CA ASN A 945 -6.79 4.67 25.91
C ASN A 945 -7.91 4.30 26.90
N ALA A 946 -7.72 4.52 28.20
CA ALA A 946 -8.76 4.38 29.20
C ALA A 946 -9.57 5.69 29.35
N TYR A 947 -10.54 5.88 28.44
CA TYR A 947 -11.36 7.08 28.35
C TYR A 947 -12.81 6.90 28.83
N ALA A 948 -13.56 8.01 28.86
CA ALA A 948 -14.98 8.01 29.19
C ALA A 948 -15.85 7.91 27.93
N ASN A 949 -16.69 6.88 27.86
CA ASN A 949 -17.80 6.85 26.89
C ASN A 949 -18.90 7.83 27.30
N GLY A 950 -19.13 8.00 28.61
CA GLY A 950 -20.06 9.01 29.14
C GLY A 950 -19.40 9.89 30.19
N TYR A 951 -19.56 11.20 30.06
CA TYR A 951 -19.10 12.18 31.05
C TYR A 951 -19.87 13.51 30.96
N SER A 952 -19.67 14.36 31.96
CA SER A 952 -20.14 15.76 31.95
C SER A 952 -19.04 16.72 32.39
N VAL A 953 -19.05 17.93 31.81
CA VAL A 953 -18.23 19.06 32.27
C VAL A 953 -19.12 19.99 33.07
N GLN A 954 -18.68 20.33 34.29
CA GLN A 954 -19.48 21.11 35.23
C GLN A 954 -18.66 22.23 35.86
N VAL A 955 -19.35 23.32 36.22
CA VAL A 955 -18.75 24.49 36.88
C VAL A 955 -19.38 24.75 38.24
N SER A 956 -18.61 25.36 39.14
CA SER A 956 -19.07 25.76 40.47
C SER A 956 -18.30 26.99 41.00
N ASN A 957 -18.96 27.83 41.80
CA ASN A 957 -18.31 28.94 42.52
C ASN A 957 -17.79 28.51 43.90
N ASP A 958 -18.42 27.52 44.54
CA ASP A 958 -18.16 27.10 45.92
C ASP A 958 -17.58 25.69 46.04
N GLY A 959 -17.56 24.92 44.95
CA GLY A 959 -17.04 23.55 44.90
C GLY A 959 -18.04 22.49 45.38
N SER A 960 -19.28 22.86 45.70
CA SER A 960 -20.36 21.99 46.17
C SER A 960 -21.61 22.04 45.32
N ASN A 961 -22.00 23.22 44.82
CA ASN A 961 -23.14 23.42 43.93
C ASN A 961 -22.65 23.46 42.48
N TRP A 962 -23.07 22.48 41.67
CA TRP A 962 -22.56 22.28 40.31
C TRP A 962 -23.63 22.54 39.25
N SER A 963 -23.22 23.19 38.17
CA SER A 963 -24.03 23.33 36.96
C SER A 963 -23.32 22.65 35.80
N THR A 964 -24.03 21.77 35.09
CA THR A 964 -23.52 21.11 33.89
C THR A 964 -23.53 22.07 32.71
N ILE A 965 -22.39 22.20 32.04
CA ILE A 965 -22.23 23.00 30.82
C ILE A 965 -22.06 22.13 29.57
N TYR A 966 -21.75 20.84 29.76
CA TYR A 966 -21.65 19.85 28.69
C TYR A 966 -21.89 18.44 29.23
N SER A 967 -22.46 17.56 28.41
CA SER A 967 -22.56 16.14 28.69
C SER A 967 -22.57 15.33 27.39
N THR A 968 -21.94 14.16 27.42
CA THR A 968 -22.00 13.18 26.33
C THR A 968 -22.18 11.77 26.90
N SER A 969 -22.70 10.87 26.08
CA SER A 969 -22.80 9.42 26.32
C SER A 969 -22.18 8.59 25.20
N SER A 970 -21.48 9.23 24.27
CA SER A 970 -20.83 8.63 23.10
C SER A 970 -19.41 9.16 22.89
N GLY A 971 -18.69 9.44 23.99
CA GLY A 971 -17.28 9.82 23.94
C GLY A 971 -16.43 8.72 23.30
N ASN A 972 -15.43 9.13 22.51
CA ASN A 972 -14.60 8.25 21.68
C ASN A 972 -13.10 8.27 22.09
N GLY A 973 -12.75 8.99 23.15
CA GLY A 973 -11.37 9.13 23.62
C GLY A 973 -10.58 10.13 22.78
N GLY A 974 -9.25 10.05 22.82
CA GLY A 974 -8.40 11.02 22.10
C GLY A 974 -8.55 12.44 22.64
N PHE A 975 -8.70 13.43 21.75
CA PHE A 975 -8.88 14.82 22.12
C PHE A 975 -10.34 15.27 21.96
N ASP A 976 -10.96 15.68 23.08
CA ASP A 976 -12.26 16.35 23.07
C ASP A 976 -12.05 17.87 23.10
N ASP A 977 -12.29 18.54 21.98
CA ASP A 977 -12.26 20.00 21.85
C ASP A 977 -13.68 20.61 21.98
N LEU A 978 -14.02 21.07 23.18
CA LEU A 978 -15.38 21.48 23.54
C LEU A 978 -15.54 23.01 23.54
N ASN A 979 -16.31 23.54 22.59
CA ASN A 979 -16.71 24.96 22.55
C ASN A 979 -17.84 25.24 23.55
N VAL A 980 -17.50 25.31 24.83
CA VAL A 980 -18.45 25.45 25.94
C VAL A 980 -18.12 26.69 26.78
N SER A 981 -19.13 27.50 27.07
CA SER A 981 -18.99 28.69 27.91
C SER A 981 -19.37 28.40 29.34
N GLY A 982 -18.53 28.84 30.28
CA GLY A 982 -18.74 28.67 31.70
C GLY A 982 -18.20 29.84 32.51
N THR A 983 -18.79 30.06 33.68
CA THR A 983 -18.23 30.97 34.70
C THR A 983 -18.24 30.23 36.03
N GLY A 984 -17.06 30.08 36.64
CA GLY A 984 -16.90 29.33 37.87
C GLY A 984 -15.48 29.46 38.43
N ARG A 985 -15.31 29.14 39.71
CA ARG A 985 -13.98 28.95 40.30
C ARG A 985 -13.47 27.53 40.08
N TYR A 986 -14.37 26.55 40.17
CA TYR A 986 -14.05 25.14 39.98
C TYR A 986 -14.65 24.64 38.69
N VAL A 987 -13.87 23.84 37.96
CA VAL A 987 -14.33 23.10 36.78
C VAL A 987 -14.03 21.63 37.02
N ARG A 988 -14.97 20.74 36.73
CA ARG A 988 -14.75 19.29 36.86
C ARG A 988 -15.24 18.52 35.64
N VAL A 989 -14.51 17.45 35.34
CA VAL A 989 -15.00 16.35 34.50
C VAL A 989 -15.55 15.29 35.45
N ASN A 990 -16.82 14.94 35.27
CA ASN A 990 -17.51 13.91 36.04
C ASN A 990 -17.89 12.75 35.12
N GLY A 991 -17.22 11.61 35.28
CA GLY A 991 -17.52 10.39 34.54
C GLY A 991 -18.91 9.84 34.87
N THR A 992 -19.52 9.20 33.88
CA THR A 992 -20.79 8.49 34.02
C THR A 992 -20.78 7.10 33.41
N SER A 993 -19.90 6.83 32.44
CA SER A 993 -19.68 5.51 31.86
C SER A 993 -18.26 5.37 31.32
N ARG A 994 -17.54 4.31 31.69
CA ARG A 994 -16.19 4.00 31.17
C ARG A 994 -16.29 3.28 29.82
N ALA A 995 -15.40 3.62 28.89
CA ALA A 995 -15.32 2.94 27.60
C ALA A 995 -14.57 1.60 27.68
N THR A 996 -13.77 1.41 28.72
CA THR A 996 -12.97 0.20 28.94
C THR A 996 -13.23 -0.36 30.34
N THR A 997 -12.67 -1.53 30.65
CA THR A 997 -12.72 -2.11 32.00
C THR A 997 -11.83 -1.36 33.01
N TYR A 998 -10.90 -0.52 32.52
CA TYR A 998 -10.02 0.32 33.34
C TYR A 998 -10.72 1.60 33.81
N GLY A 999 -10.10 2.33 34.75
CA GLY A 999 -10.58 3.65 35.21
C GLY A 999 -10.44 4.75 34.16
N TYR A 1000 -10.89 5.97 34.47
CA TYR A 1000 -10.68 7.11 33.59
C TYR A 1000 -9.23 7.59 33.64
N SER A 1001 -8.70 8.06 32.52
CA SER A 1001 -7.35 8.58 32.44
C SER A 1001 -7.22 9.78 31.51
N LEU A 1002 -6.61 10.86 32.00
CA LEU A 1002 -6.40 12.10 31.27
C LEU A 1002 -4.91 12.48 31.27
N TRP A 1003 -4.36 12.67 30.07
CA TRP A 1003 -3.08 13.34 29.85
C TRP A 1003 -3.18 14.84 30.17
N GLU A 1004 -4.28 15.49 29.79
CA GLU A 1004 -4.49 16.93 30.02
C GLU A 1004 -5.98 17.27 30.16
N PHE A 1005 -6.29 18.25 31.02
CA PHE A 1005 -7.58 18.89 31.24
C PHE A 1005 -7.38 20.40 31.19
N GLY A 1006 -7.45 20.94 29.97
CA GLY A 1006 -7.31 22.36 29.72
C GLY A 1006 -8.64 23.12 29.79
N VAL A 1007 -8.63 24.29 30.44
CA VAL A 1007 -9.77 25.22 30.50
C VAL A 1007 -9.32 26.55 29.92
N TYR A 1008 -9.90 26.97 28.80
CA TYR A 1008 -9.35 28.05 27.98
C TYR A 1008 -10.25 29.27 27.93
N ARG A 1009 -9.61 30.44 28.05
CA ARG A 1009 -10.18 31.72 27.65
C ARG A 1009 -9.54 32.15 26.34
N GLN A 1010 -10.33 32.10 25.27
CA GLN A 1010 -9.98 32.62 23.94
C GLN A 1010 -10.23 34.11 23.83
#